data_AF-A0A7S2ZTP4-F1
#
_entry.id   AF-A0A7S2ZTP4-F1
#
_cell.length_a   1.000
_cell.length_b   1.000
_cell.length_c   1.000
_cell.angle_alpha   90.00
_cell.angle_beta   90.00
_cell.angle_gamma   90.00
#
_symmetry.space_group_name_H-M   'P 1'
#
loop_
_entity.id
_entity.type
_entity.pdbx_description
1 polymer ?
#
loop_
_entity_poly.entity_id
_entity_poly.type
_entity_poly.pdbx_seq_one_letter_code
_entity_poly.pdbx_strand_id
1 'polypeptide(L)'
;MKGVISTTNWASRRDGTRVVALDPLLEPYVEALKYRFGRYWELKQSLDMLENGVAEFSKGMKFFGFNVVNDGILYREWAPGADAVYICGDFNNWDKSQHKLKREEYGYWSILLPRKKDGSQMIPHNSRVKTIVMTPGGMMLHRNPAASTYLLQDNSTKLFDTVFWNPPESERHVWKHPETWLKRPDSLRIYECHVGMATKEAKVGSYKEFSKNILPRIKRLGYTAIQVMAVAEHAYYGSFGYHVTNPFAVSSRCGTPEDLKELVDTAHSLGLLVLMDLVHSHISSNSMDGINHFDGTDGQYFHEGEQGTHREWDSRLFNYGHWEVLRYLTSNVRWWMEEYHFDGFRFDGVSSMLYKHHGFGVAFTGDYAEYFGFHVDIDACIYLMLANELIHDINRSALTIAEEVSGAPTVCQPVPDGGLGFDLRLGMGIPSMWIKLLKGDQKDEEWSMDEILHELTNRRGDERVVSYSESHDQAIVGDKTLAHWMMGDELYHCMGKNVTGNLKMERGLSLHKMIRLITYALGGDAYLNFMGNEFGHPEWIDFPREGNGFSHERARRRWDLADDEHLRFQQLEDWDVEMHKCESKYRFCRQGSSVQAVHVSNQDKVIVFERGDRLLFVFNFHPSASYTDYRVGATWPGTYEVVLDSDASNVAGLGRIHWHVKHPTTNVGASGRPHSVLLYLPARTCQVYHLETPASGFKFDPKPAKTVSEAKKPVTSATPTAAATKPIAKDNVTQTAKNAKVHYHVIGGPLPPVPTVDGESSTLDSSSGKVPSRSPTNGGINAQTRRPKAEQRDMDSSKNIGALKDLKPSKGVELSKNSNSSEGAAKSVKEAGAEVAVKSSRDSALPVENSRVVGARQNQPSPADTASAVLKSSPGDTAKADRALSKATERDPATSTTTGSFAQEVSRTAEALRNVKVKSSPVDIAKAPGKTTKPEERDLYSLNGGKTLSTAMELASQPSQGKVVESKEQVSRARSPGKDADLPQSVAKAALEQLPSKTAASTPSEKVDHRGTDKQNPSTMKESGGEAPAPRDQPRGAFDEAAAESNSGQKDDVYEELNRLVDEAISPPEKRQVASTKK
;
A
#
# COMPACT_ATOMS: atom_id res chain seq x y z
N MET A 1 -7.17 26.07 -29.93
CA MET A 1 -8.51 26.37 -30.50
C MET A 1 -9.09 27.63 -29.85
N LYS A 2 -10.18 28.21 -30.35
CA LYS A 2 -11.04 29.13 -29.56
C LYS A 2 -12.06 28.27 -28.80
N GLY A 3 -12.22 28.50 -27.50
CA GLY A 3 -13.10 27.69 -26.67
C GLY A 3 -14.58 27.83 -27.06
N VAL A 4 -15.25 26.71 -27.27
CA VAL A 4 -16.70 26.63 -27.10
C VAL A 4 -16.93 26.71 -25.60
N ILE A 5 -17.58 27.77 -25.12
CA ILE A 5 -18.07 27.79 -23.74
C ILE A 5 -19.26 26.84 -23.71
N SER A 6 -19.11 25.67 -23.09
CA SER A 6 -20.21 24.72 -22.95
C SER A 6 -21.37 25.39 -22.22
N THR A 7 -22.54 25.39 -22.85
CA THR A 7 -23.79 25.86 -22.23
C THR A 7 -24.37 24.84 -21.26
N THR A 8 -23.73 23.68 -21.10
CA THR A 8 -24.15 22.62 -20.18
C THR A 8 -23.80 23.00 -18.74
N ASN A 9 -24.81 23.07 -17.88
CA ASN A 9 -24.62 23.21 -16.44
C ASN A 9 -24.17 21.86 -15.83
N TRP A 10 -22.91 21.49 -16.04
CA TRP A 10 -22.30 20.25 -15.54
C TRP A 10 -22.48 20.10 -14.02
N ALA A 11 -22.40 21.20 -13.25
CA ALA A 11 -22.57 21.20 -11.79
C ALA A 11 -23.97 20.72 -11.33
N SER A 12 -24.98 20.74 -12.20
CA SER A 12 -26.33 20.24 -11.88
C SER A 12 -26.54 18.75 -12.16
N ARG A 13 -25.58 18.08 -12.80
CA ARG A 13 -25.72 16.71 -13.33
C ARG A 13 -25.66 15.62 -12.25
N ARG A 14 -26.33 14.50 -12.56
CA ARG A 14 -26.54 13.30 -11.71
C ARG A 14 -26.26 11.98 -12.46
N ASP A 15 -25.61 12.07 -13.61
CA ASP A 15 -25.32 10.99 -14.56
C ASP A 15 -23.81 10.65 -14.62
N GLY A 16 -23.08 10.90 -13.52
CA GLY A 16 -21.63 10.70 -13.44
C GLY A 16 -20.78 11.77 -14.13
N THR A 17 -21.36 12.90 -14.56
CA THR A 17 -20.63 13.95 -15.32
C THR A 17 -20.35 15.23 -14.53
N ARG A 18 -20.64 15.29 -13.23
CA ARG A 18 -20.47 16.54 -12.44
C ARG A 18 -19.00 16.94 -12.29
N VAL A 19 -18.07 15.98 -12.29
CA VAL A 19 -16.62 16.22 -12.34
C VAL A 19 -16.19 17.14 -13.48
N VAL A 20 -16.91 17.20 -14.61
CA VAL A 20 -16.63 18.13 -15.73
C VAL A 20 -16.80 19.61 -15.32
N ALA A 21 -17.52 19.89 -14.23
CA ALA A 21 -17.61 21.23 -13.65
C ALA A 21 -16.38 21.63 -12.80
N LEU A 22 -15.62 20.65 -12.31
CA LEU A 22 -14.34 20.86 -11.63
C LEU A 22 -13.20 20.90 -12.65
N ASP A 23 -13.28 20.04 -13.66
CA ASP A 23 -12.28 19.86 -14.71
C ASP A 23 -12.91 19.79 -16.11
N PRO A 24 -12.96 20.91 -16.84
CA PRO A 24 -13.49 20.96 -18.20
C PRO A 24 -12.71 20.14 -19.24
N LEU A 25 -11.49 19.67 -18.95
CA LEU A 25 -10.74 18.78 -19.87
C LEU A 25 -11.37 17.39 -19.95
N LEU A 26 -12.28 17.05 -19.04
CA LEU A 26 -13.10 15.83 -19.09
C LEU A 26 -14.27 15.91 -20.11
N GLU A 27 -14.60 17.08 -20.67
CA GLU A 27 -15.76 17.23 -21.57
C GLU A 27 -15.74 16.31 -22.81
N PRO A 28 -14.60 16.06 -23.49
CA PRO A 28 -14.52 15.08 -24.59
C PRO A 28 -14.79 13.63 -24.17
N TYR A 29 -14.69 13.31 -22.88
CA TYR A 29 -14.78 11.96 -22.32
C TYR A 29 -16.09 11.71 -21.56
N VAL A 30 -17.05 12.63 -21.67
CA VAL A 30 -18.37 12.57 -21.02
C VAL A 30 -19.11 11.24 -21.24
N GLU A 31 -19.07 10.66 -22.44
CA GLU A 31 -19.74 9.38 -22.71
C GLU A 31 -19.03 8.19 -22.03
N ALA A 32 -17.72 8.25 -21.81
CA ALA A 32 -17.01 7.24 -21.02
C ALA A 32 -17.35 7.35 -19.52
N LEU A 33 -17.45 8.58 -18.99
CA LEU A 33 -17.90 8.84 -17.62
C LEU A 33 -19.35 8.34 -17.39
N LYS A 34 -20.27 8.69 -18.31
CA LYS A 34 -21.65 8.18 -18.29
C LYS A 34 -21.72 6.66 -18.40
N TYR A 35 -20.90 6.03 -19.25
CA TYR A 35 -20.86 4.58 -19.39
C TYR A 35 -20.42 3.91 -18.08
N ARG A 36 -19.30 4.36 -17.49
CA ARG A 36 -18.81 3.88 -16.19
C ARG A 36 -19.87 4.02 -15.09
N PHE A 37 -20.48 5.20 -14.96
CA PHE A 37 -21.50 5.46 -13.96
C PHE A 37 -22.81 4.69 -14.21
N GLY A 38 -23.25 4.58 -15.45
CA GLY A 38 -24.43 3.83 -15.87
C GLY A 38 -24.30 2.34 -15.56
N ARG A 39 -23.15 1.73 -15.87
CA ARG A 39 -22.87 0.31 -15.58
C ARG A 39 -22.82 0.04 -14.06
N TYR A 40 -22.21 0.94 -13.27
CA TYR A 40 -22.30 0.90 -11.81
C TYR A 40 -23.75 0.99 -11.32
N TRP A 41 -24.57 1.89 -11.89
CA TRP A 41 -25.96 2.09 -11.49
C TRP A 41 -26.89 0.92 -11.91
N GLU A 42 -26.62 0.26 -13.03
CA GLU A 42 -27.27 -0.99 -13.45
C GLU A 42 -26.98 -2.14 -12.47
N LEU A 43 -25.71 -2.32 -12.09
CA LEU A 43 -25.31 -3.31 -11.10
C LEU A 43 -25.92 -3.02 -9.73
N LYS A 44 -25.89 -1.75 -9.28
CA LYS A 44 -26.47 -1.34 -8.00
C LYS A 44 -27.97 -1.61 -7.92
N GLN A 45 -28.75 -1.24 -8.93
CA GLN A 45 -30.18 -1.60 -8.99
C GLN A 45 -30.41 -3.12 -8.97
N SER A 46 -29.51 -3.89 -9.59
CA SER A 46 -29.58 -5.36 -9.58
C SER A 46 -29.33 -5.92 -8.17
N LEU A 47 -28.35 -5.39 -7.44
CA LEU A 47 -28.08 -5.73 -6.04
C LEU A 47 -29.23 -5.32 -5.12
N ASP A 48 -29.79 -4.11 -5.30
CA ASP A 48 -30.94 -3.62 -4.54
C ASP A 48 -32.18 -4.52 -4.75
N MET A 49 -32.40 -5.02 -5.97
CA MET A 49 -33.54 -5.89 -6.30
C MET A 49 -33.36 -7.36 -5.89
N LEU A 50 -32.15 -7.92 -6.01
CA LEU A 50 -31.90 -9.36 -5.85
C LEU A 50 -31.32 -9.75 -4.49
N GLU A 51 -30.55 -8.85 -3.86
CA GLU A 51 -29.73 -9.14 -2.67
C GLU A 51 -30.11 -8.24 -1.47
N ASN A 52 -31.09 -7.34 -1.65
CA ASN A 52 -31.46 -6.25 -0.71
C ASN A 52 -30.35 -5.19 -0.54
N GLY A 53 -29.55 -4.99 -1.58
CA GLY A 53 -28.55 -3.94 -1.69
C GLY A 53 -27.17 -4.31 -1.14
N VAL A 54 -26.19 -3.45 -1.45
CA VAL A 54 -24.76 -3.67 -1.17
C VAL A 54 -24.48 -3.98 0.31
N ALA A 55 -25.27 -3.40 1.22
CA ALA A 55 -25.12 -3.58 2.67
C ALA A 55 -25.46 -5.00 3.16
N GLU A 56 -26.44 -5.69 2.56
CA GLU A 56 -26.74 -7.09 2.86
C GLU A 56 -25.87 -8.04 2.03
N PHE A 57 -25.68 -7.74 0.74
CA PHE A 57 -24.83 -8.50 -0.18
C PHE A 57 -23.41 -8.75 0.35
N SER A 58 -22.80 -7.72 0.93
CA SER A 58 -21.47 -7.77 1.54
C SER A 58 -21.39 -8.59 2.84
N LYS A 59 -22.49 -9.14 3.37
CA LYS A 59 -22.47 -10.02 4.56
C LYS A 59 -22.14 -11.47 4.20
N GLY A 60 -21.40 -11.72 3.12
CA GLY A 60 -21.09 -13.06 2.60
C GLY A 60 -20.40 -13.99 3.62
N MET A 61 -19.69 -13.46 4.62
CA MET A 61 -19.14 -14.29 5.72
C MET A 61 -20.22 -14.94 6.61
N LYS A 62 -21.47 -14.46 6.56
CA LYS A 62 -22.64 -15.10 7.21
C LYS A 62 -23.31 -16.16 6.32
N PHE A 63 -22.80 -16.37 5.10
CA PHE A 63 -23.34 -17.27 4.09
C PHE A 63 -22.33 -18.34 3.64
N PHE A 64 -21.05 -17.98 3.51
CA PHE A 64 -19.89 -18.80 3.15
C PHE A 64 -19.01 -19.13 4.36
N GLY A 65 -18.08 -20.07 4.20
CA GLY A 65 -17.16 -20.47 5.26
C GLY A 65 -17.87 -21.16 6.41
N PHE A 66 -17.25 -21.14 7.60
CA PHE A 66 -17.75 -21.84 8.78
C PHE A 66 -18.67 -20.98 9.63
N ASN A 67 -19.98 -21.17 9.49
CA ASN A 67 -20.98 -20.49 10.30
C ASN A 67 -21.44 -21.37 11.45
N VAL A 68 -21.15 -20.97 12.69
CA VAL A 68 -21.60 -21.67 13.89
C VAL A 68 -23.07 -21.35 14.15
N VAL A 69 -23.90 -22.39 14.23
CA VAL A 69 -25.36 -22.29 14.41
C VAL A 69 -25.81 -23.12 15.63
N ASN A 70 -27.11 -23.05 15.94
CA ASN A 70 -27.68 -23.80 17.08
C ASN A 70 -27.40 -25.30 16.97
N ASP A 71 -27.61 -25.89 15.79
CA ASP A 71 -27.53 -27.35 15.59
C ASP A 71 -26.12 -27.88 15.30
N GLY A 72 -25.13 -27.01 15.09
CA GLY A 72 -23.76 -27.40 14.74
C GLY A 72 -22.98 -26.33 13.99
N ILE A 73 -22.23 -26.73 12.96
CA ILE A 73 -21.52 -25.83 12.04
C ILE A 73 -22.13 -25.99 10.64
N LEU A 74 -22.68 -24.92 10.08
CA LEU A 74 -22.99 -24.83 8.65
C LEU A 74 -21.73 -24.42 7.91
N TYR A 75 -21.21 -25.30 7.04
CA TYR A 75 -20.16 -24.95 6.10
C TYR A 75 -20.78 -24.78 4.70
N ARG A 76 -20.49 -23.67 4.01
CA ARG A 76 -20.80 -23.48 2.59
C ARG A 76 -19.59 -22.96 1.82
N GLU A 77 -19.48 -23.41 0.59
CA GLU A 77 -18.43 -23.03 -0.36
C GLU A 77 -19.02 -22.73 -1.74
N TRP A 78 -18.34 -21.92 -2.54
CA TRP A 78 -18.62 -21.78 -3.98
C TRP A 78 -17.60 -22.59 -4.79
N ALA A 79 -18.09 -23.47 -5.68
CA ALA A 79 -17.24 -24.32 -6.53
C ALA A 79 -18.03 -24.81 -7.76
N PRO A 80 -18.33 -23.94 -8.74
CA PRO A 80 -19.24 -24.26 -9.84
C PRO A 80 -18.73 -25.39 -10.76
N GLY A 81 -17.42 -25.48 -10.99
CA GLY A 81 -16.76 -26.49 -11.81
C GLY A 81 -16.58 -27.86 -11.14
N ALA A 82 -16.88 -27.99 -9.85
CA ALA A 82 -16.74 -29.26 -9.12
C ALA A 82 -17.80 -30.30 -9.53
N ASP A 83 -17.42 -31.59 -9.51
CA ASP A 83 -18.36 -32.72 -9.60
C ASP A 83 -18.84 -33.17 -8.20
N ALA A 84 -17.94 -33.08 -7.20
CA ALA A 84 -18.28 -33.28 -5.80
C ALA A 84 -17.36 -32.46 -4.89
N VAL A 85 -17.88 -32.03 -3.74
CA VAL A 85 -17.09 -31.39 -2.67
C VAL A 85 -17.29 -32.15 -1.36
N TYR A 86 -16.24 -32.30 -0.58
CA TYR A 86 -16.22 -32.91 0.76
C TYR A 86 -15.41 -32.02 1.71
N ILE A 87 -15.54 -32.24 3.02
CA ILE A 87 -14.68 -31.62 4.03
C ILE A 87 -14.05 -32.67 4.95
N CYS A 88 -12.74 -32.57 5.17
CA CYS A 88 -12.02 -33.41 6.12
C CYS A 88 -11.04 -32.59 6.97
N GLY A 89 -10.46 -33.21 7.99
CA GLY A 89 -9.49 -32.56 8.86
C GLY A 89 -9.13 -33.44 10.06
N ASP A 90 -8.47 -32.85 11.07
CA ASP A 90 -8.12 -33.57 12.29
C ASP A 90 -9.38 -34.14 12.99
N PHE A 91 -10.54 -33.49 12.84
CA PHE A 91 -11.82 -33.92 13.42
C PHE A 91 -12.39 -35.25 12.89
N ASN A 92 -11.95 -35.71 11.71
CA ASN A 92 -12.39 -36.98 11.11
C ASN A 92 -11.23 -37.89 10.69
N ASN A 93 -10.04 -37.70 11.29
CA ASN A 93 -8.80 -38.39 10.92
C ASN A 93 -8.43 -38.24 9.43
N TRP A 94 -8.76 -37.10 8.82
CA TRP A 94 -8.48 -36.78 7.42
C TRP A 94 -9.11 -37.72 6.38
N ASP A 95 -10.21 -38.42 6.72
CA ASP A 95 -10.97 -39.21 5.75
C ASP A 95 -11.65 -38.30 4.72
N LYS A 96 -11.19 -38.39 3.47
CA LYS A 96 -11.62 -37.57 2.33
C LYS A 96 -12.95 -38.02 1.71
N SER A 97 -13.48 -39.18 2.12
CA SER A 97 -14.72 -39.76 1.61
C SER A 97 -15.96 -39.40 2.43
N GLN A 98 -15.75 -38.98 3.68
CA GLN A 98 -16.81 -38.59 4.61
C GLN A 98 -17.22 -37.11 4.43
N HIS A 99 -18.34 -36.72 5.02
CA HIS A 99 -18.86 -35.34 5.03
C HIS A 99 -18.95 -34.70 3.63
N LYS A 100 -19.52 -35.42 2.66
CA LYS A 100 -19.85 -34.90 1.32
C LYS A 100 -20.84 -33.74 1.42
N LEU A 101 -20.51 -32.61 0.80
CA LEU A 101 -21.39 -31.46 0.69
C LEU A 101 -22.51 -31.73 -0.33
N LYS A 102 -23.68 -31.18 -0.05
CA LYS A 102 -24.83 -31.13 -0.96
C LYS A 102 -24.60 -30.01 -1.99
N ARG A 103 -24.74 -30.31 -3.28
CA ARG A 103 -24.80 -29.29 -4.35
C ARG A 103 -26.10 -28.48 -4.21
N GLU A 104 -25.99 -27.17 -4.26
CA GLU A 104 -27.10 -26.22 -4.32
C GLU A 104 -27.15 -25.58 -5.72
N GLU A 105 -28.05 -24.62 -5.93
CA GLU A 105 -28.10 -23.86 -7.18
C GLU A 105 -26.87 -22.93 -7.32
N TYR A 106 -26.66 -22.38 -8.52
CA TYR A 106 -25.56 -21.43 -8.83
C TYR A 106 -24.12 -21.90 -8.55
N GLY A 107 -23.92 -23.19 -8.23
CA GLY A 107 -22.60 -23.77 -7.96
C GLY A 107 -22.15 -23.69 -6.51
N TYR A 108 -23.05 -23.37 -5.57
CA TYR A 108 -22.74 -23.49 -4.14
C TYR A 108 -22.79 -24.96 -3.68
N TRP A 109 -22.07 -25.24 -2.61
CA TRP A 109 -22.02 -26.53 -1.93
C TRP A 109 -22.17 -26.30 -0.43
N SER A 110 -23.03 -27.06 0.26
CA SER A 110 -23.26 -26.88 1.70
C SER A 110 -23.30 -28.18 2.49
N ILE A 111 -22.95 -28.11 3.77
CA ILE A 111 -23.15 -29.19 4.75
C ILE A 111 -23.41 -28.62 6.14
N LEU A 112 -24.42 -29.16 6.83
CA LEU A 112 -24.56 -28.98 8.28
C LEU A 112 -23.81 -30.12 8.99
N LEU A 113 -22.76 -29.77 9.72
CA LEU A 113 -21.98 -30.66 10.57
C LEU A 113 -22.59 -30.61 11.98
N PRO A 114 -23.38 -31.61 12.40
CA PRO A 114 -24.17 -31.53 13.63
C PRO A 114 -23.27 -31.59 14.88
N ARG A 115 -23.75 -31.03 15.99
CA ARG A 115 -23.07 -31.17 17.30
C ARG A 115 -22.83 -32.64 17.66
N LYS A 116 -21.74 -32.87 18.41
CA LYS A 116 -21.47 -34.15 19.07
C LYS A 116 -22.51 -34.43 20.16
N LYS A 117 -22.59 -35.69 20.62
CA LYS A 117 -23.58 -36.13 21.62
C LYS A 117 -23.43 -35.46 23.00
N ASP A 118 -22.29 -34.82 23.26
CA ASP A 118 -21.99 -34.02 24.45
C ASP A 118 -22.35 -32.52 24.28
N GLY A 119 -22.90 -32.12 23.13
CA GLY A 119 -23.24 -30.73 22.79
C GLY A 119 -22.07 -29.91 22.24
N SER A 120 -20.85 -30.45 22.19
CA SER A 120 -19.67 -29.78 21.62
C SER A 120 -19.70 -29.76 20.09
N GLN A 121 -18.89 -28.88 19.48
CA GLN A 121 -18.83 -28.75 18.03
C GLN A 121 -18.13 -29.94 17.37
N MET A 122 -18.56 -30.31 16.16
CA MET A 122 -17.98 -31.47 15.46
C MET A 122 -16.51 -31.25 15.11
N ILE A 123 -16.20 -30.09 14.52
CA ILE A 123 -14.84 -29.57 14.36
C ILE A 123 -14.47 -28.83 15.67
N PRO A 124 -13.44 -29.27 16.41
CA PRO A 124 -12.94 -28.52 17.56
C PRO A 124 -12.30 -27.19 17.14
N HIS A 125 -12.36 -26.17 18.01
CA HIS A 125 -11.53 -24.98 17.84
C HIS A 125 -10.05 -25.38 17.72
N ASN A 126 -9.31 -24.65 16.88
CA ASN A 126 -7.86 -24.82 16.69
C ASN A 126 -7.47 -26.19 16.13
N SER A 127 -8.38 -26.84 15.39
CA SER A 127 -8.12 -28.04 14.59
C SER A 127 -8.05 -27.71 13.10
N ARG A 128 -7.24 -28.44 12.34
CA ARG A 128 -7.04 -28.18 10.90
C ARG A 128 -8.12 -28.84 10.05
N VAL A 129 -8.42 -28.21 8.93
CA VAL A 129 -9.43 -28.63 7.95
C VAL A 129 -8.97 -28.34 6.52
N LYS A 130 -9.43 -29.15 5.56
CA LYS A 130 -9.35 -28.89 4.12
C LYS A 130 -10.67 -29.20 3.44
N THR A 131 -10.97 -28.44 2.41
CA THR A 131 -11.98 -28.78 1.40
C THR A 131 -11.35 -29.76 0.42
N ILE A 132 -12.04 -30.86 0.13
CA ILE A 132 -11.66 -31.79 -0.93
C ILE A 132 -12.58 -31.56 -2.11
N VAL A 133 -12.04 -31.00 -3.19
CA VAL A 133 -12.78 -30.78 -4.44
C VAL A 133 -12.47 -31.91 -5.41
N MET A 134 -13.49 -32.57 -5.91
CA MET A 134 -13.38 -33.56 -6.97
C MET A 134 -13.70 -32.91 -8.32
N THR A 135 -12.71 -32.85 -9.22
CA THR A 135 -12.90 -32.29 -10.56
C THR A 135 -13.70 -33.25 -11.46
N PRO A 136 -14.26 -32.79 -12.59
CA PRO A 136 -14.92 -33.67 -13.56
C PRO A 136 -14.03 -34.77 -14.15
N GLY A 137 -12.70 -34.64 -14.03
CA GLY A 137 -11.72 -35.69 -14.37
C GLY A 137 -11.47 -36.72 -13.26
N GLY A 138 -12.19 -36.65 -12.14
CA GLY A 138 -12.03 -37.54 -10.98
C GLY A 138 -10.82 -37.25 -10.08
N MET A 139 -10.10 -36.15 -10.32
CA MET A 139 -8.97 -35.74 -9.47
C MET A 139 -9.47 -35.11 -8.17
N MET A 140 -8.95 -35.57 -7.02
CA MET A 140 -9.23 -34.98 -5.71
C MET A 140 -8.19 -33.93 -5.34
N LEU A 141 -8.58 -32.65 -5.47
CA LEU A 141 -7.81 -31.47 -5.08
C LEU A 141 -7.98 -31.20 -3.58
N HIS A 142 -6.87 -30.84 -2.93
CA HIS A 142 -6.85 -30.34 -1.54
C HIS A 142 -6.85 -28.82 -1.57
N ARG A 143 -7.77 -28.17 -0.85
CA ARG A 143 -7.90 -26.72 -0.79
C ARG A 143 -8.14 -26.23 0.63
N ASN A 144 -7.61 -25.05 0.94
CA ASN A 144 -8.09 -24.26 2.06
C ASN A 144 -9.42 -23.61 1.66
N PRO A 145 -10.52 -23.72 2.44
CA PRO A 145 -11.79 -23.04 2.17
C PRO A 145 -11.61 -21.58 1.75
N ALA A 146 -12.34 -21.10 0.75
CA ALA A 146 -12.07 -19.78 0.17
C ALA A 146 -12.31 -18.63 1.18
N ALA A 147 -13.23 -18.84 2.12
CA ALA A 147 -13.53 -17.94 3.25
C ALA A 147 -12.82 -18.37 4.55
N SER A 148 -11.56 -18.84 4.47
CA SER A 148 -10.75 -19.17 5.65
C SER A 148 -10.37 -17.92 6.45
N THR A 149 -10.58 -17.95 7.77
CA THR A 149 -10.31 -16.82 8.68
C THR A 149 -9.00 -16.94 9.48
N TYR A 150 -8.41 -18.14 9.52
CA TYR A 150 -7.09 -18.38 10.08
C TYR A 150 -6.46 -19.63 9.47
N LEU A 151 -5.13 -19.64 9.39
CA LEU A 151 -4.32 -20.74 8.91
C LEU A 151 -3.14 -20.97 9.84
N LEU A 152 -2.46 -22.10 9.71
CA LEU A 152 -1.14 -22.34 10.30
C LEU A 152 -0.23 -23.01 9.27
N GLN A 153 1.05 -22.64 9.26
CA GLN A 153 2.05 -23.30 8.42
C GLN A 153 2.42 -24.67 9.01
N ASP A 154 2.31 -25.74 8.22
CA ASP A 154 2.84 -27.04 8.62
C ASP A 154 4.37 -27.04 8.54
N ASN A 155 5.02 -27.41 9.65
CA ASN A 155 6.47 -27.33 9.77
C ASN A 155 7.24 -28.30 8.85
N SER A 156 6.58 -29.34 8.33
CA SER A 156 7.20 -30.36 7.46
C SER A 156 6.98 -30.09 5.97
N THR A 157 5.78 -29.69 5.57
CA THR A 157 5.43 -29.43 4.16
C THR A 157 5.63 -27.98 3.74
N LYS A 158 5.70 -27.05 4.71
CA LYS A 158 5.71 -25.58 4.53
C LYS A 158 4.46 -24.98 3.88
N LEU A 159 3.45 -25.78 3.55
CA LEU A 159 2.13 -25.30 3.14
C LEU A 159 1.36 -24.76 4.35
N PHE A 160 0.39 -23.88 4.08
CA PHE A 160 -0.57 -23.42 5.09
C PHE A 160 -1.84 -24.26 5.09
N ASP A 161 -2.30 -24.67 6.27
CA ASP A 161 -3.56 -25.38 6.48
C ASP A 161 -4.58 -24.50 7.20
N THR A 162 -5.82 -24.46 6.71
CA THR A 162 -6.92 -23.77 7.39
C THR A 162 -7.17 -24.37 8.77
N VAL A 163 -7.32 -23.48 9.75
CA VAL A 163 -7.62 -23.81 11.13
C VAL A 163 -9.01 -23.29 11.47
N PHE A 164 -9.84 -24.10 12.13
CA PHE A 164 -11.16 -23.66 12.56
C PHE A 164 -11.06 -22.68 13.74
N TRP A 165 -11.03 -21.39 13.41
CA TRP A 165 -11.01 -20.30 14.38
C TRP A 165 -12.42 -20.03 14.92
N ASN A 166 -12.68 -20.51 16.13
CA ASN A 166 -13.89 -20.28 16.89
C ASN A 166 -13.56 -20.42 18.39
N PRO A 167 -12.73 -19.51 18.95
CA PRO A 167 -12.29 -19.59 20.34
C PRO A 167 -13.47 -19.62 21.33
N PRO A 168 -13.30 -20.25 22.51
CA PRO A 168 -14.28 -20.16 23.59
C PRO A 168 -14.41 -18.71 24.07
N GLU A 169 -15.51 -18.41 24.77
CA GLU A 169 -15.82 -17.06 25.27
C GLU A 169 -14.71 -16.48 26.16
N SER A 170 -13.98 -17.32 26.90
CA SER A 170 -12.82 -16.97 27.73
C SER A 170 -11.55 -16.60 26.97
N GLU A 171 -11.48 -16.86 25.66
CA GLU A 171 -10.29 -16.65 24.81
C GLU A 171 -10.56 -15.65 23.67
N ARG A 172 -11.80 -15.18 23.50
CA ARG A 172 -12.16 -14.11 22.57
C ARG A 172 -11.63 -12.77 23.05
N HIS A 173 -11.17 -11.94 22.13
CA HIS A 173 -10.89 -10.54 22.44
C HIS A 173 -12.19 -9.82 22.85
N VAL A 174 -12.15 -9.13 23.99
CA VAL A 174 -13.20 -8.23 24.44
C VAL A 174 -12.71 -6.81 24.25
N TRP A 175 -13.29 -6.10 23.28
CA TRP A 175 -13.00 -4.71 22.97
C TRP A 175 -13.17 -3.83 24.22
N LYS A 176 -12.11 -3.10 24.59
CA LYS A 176 -12.06 -2.28 25.81
C LYS A 176 -12.46 -0.84 25.51
N HIS A 177 -12.34 -0.41 24.25
CA HIS A 177 -12.64 0.95 23.82
C HIS A 177 -14.05 1.07 23.21
N PRO A 178 -14.87 2.07 23.63
CA PRO A 178 -16.31 2.09 23.34
C PRO A 178 -16.70 2.74 22.01
N GLU A 179 -15.77 3.43 21.32
CA GLU A 179 -15.99 3.86 19.93
C GLU A 179 -15.41 2.78 19.01
N THR A 180 -16.27 2.09 18.24
CA THR A 180 -15.88 1.04 17.28
C THR A 180 -14.90 1.53 16.22
N TRP A 181 -15.02 2.79 15.83
CA TRP A 181 -14.11 3.48 14.92
C TRP A 181 -13.88 4.90 15.41
N LEU A 182 -12.68 5.42 15.17
CA LEU A 182 -12.31 6.77 15.55
C LEU A 182 -12.77 7.81 14.52
N LYS A 183 -12.79 9.08 14.94
CA LYS A 183 -13.11 10.22 14.09
C LYS A 183 -11.85 10.67 13.35
N ARG A 184 -11.98 11.00 12.05
CA ARG A 184 -10.87 11.51 11.23
C ARG A 184 -10.20 12.72 11.90
N PRO A 185 -8.85 12.77 12.00
CA PRO A 185 -8.14 13.93 12.52
C PRO A 185 -8.14 15.08 11.51
N ASP A 186 -8.00 16.31 12.03
CA ASP A 186 -7.87 17.57 11.27
C ASP A 186 -6.69 17.61 10.28
N SER A 187 -5.70 16.73 10.50
CA SER A 187 -4.40 16.65 9.85
C SER A 187 -3.97 15.18 9.92
N LEU A 188 -3.74 14.55 8.76
CA LEU A 188 -3.55 13.11 8.65
C LEU A 188 -2.05 12.79 8.53
N ARG A 189 -1.52 12.11 9.54
CA ARG A 189 -0.10 11.75 9.68
C ARG A 189 0.00 10.25 9.89
N ILE A 190 0.45 9.54 8.86
CA ILE A 190 0.40 8.09 8.73
C ILE A 190 1.80 7.50 8.98
N TYR A 191 1.89 6.53 9.87
CA TYR A 191 3.09 5.71 10.05
C TYR A 191 2.89 4.37 9.33
N GLU A 192 3.59 4.15 8.22
CA GLU A 192 3.52 2.91 7.44
C GLU A 192 4.39 1.83 8.09
N CYS A 193 3.81 0.66 8.33
CA CYS A 193 4.44 -0.37 9.14
C CYS A 193 4.05 -1.81 8.79
N HIS A 194 5.00 -2.71 8.95
CA HIS A 194 4.86 -4.16 8.76
C HIS A 194 5.24 -4.87 10.08
N VAL A 195 4.24 -5.40 10.79
CA VAL A 195 4.37 -5.99 12.14
C VAL A 195 5.51 -7.01 12.24
N GLY A 196 5.60 -7.92 11.27
CA GLY A 196 6.56 -9.02 11.29
C GLY A 196 8.04 -8.63 11.25
N MET A 197 8.39 -7.39 10.91
CA MET A 197 9.78 -6.89 10.88
C MET A 197 10.06 -5.78 11.90
N ALA A 198 9.12 -5.53 12.82
CA ALA A 198 9.18 -4.44 13.78
C ALA A 198 10.01 -4.76 15.05
N THR A 199 10.64 -5.93 15.13
CA THR A 199 11.54 -6.29 16.23
C THR A 199 12.98 -5.83 15.97
N LYS A 200 13.77 -5.70 17.04
CA LYS A 200 15.23 -5.48 16.95
C LYS A 200 15.95 -6.75 16.52
N GLU A 201 15.45 -7.88 17.00
CA GLU A 201 15.93 -9.22 16.76
C GLU A 201 15.61 -9.65 15.32
N ALA A 202 16.52 -10.40 14.69
CA ALA A 202 16.35 -11.02 13.37
C ALA A 202 15.37 -12.21 13.45
N LYS A 203 14.10 -11.91 13.75
CA LYS A 203 12.99 -12.86 13.87
C LYS A 203 11.72 -12.24 13.30
N VAL A 204 10.63 -13.01 13.24
CA VAL A 204 9.30 -12.44 13.01
C VAL A 204 8.77 -11.80 14.31
N GLY A 205 8.31 -10.55 14.22
CA GLY A 205 7.62 -9.83 15.28
C GLY A 205 6.14 -10.19 15.39
N SER A 206 5.59 -10.16 16.61
CA SER A 206 4.17 -10.45 16.87
C SER A 206 3.31 -9.18 17.03
N TYR A 207 2.00 -9.30 16.82
CA TYR A 207 1.02 -8.24 17.06
C TYR A 207 1.09 -7.72 18.50
N LYS A 208 1.31 -8.60 19.48
CA LYS A 208 1.50 -8.23 20.90
C LYS A 208 2.81 -7.48 21.18
N GLU A 209 3.92 -7.86 20.55
CA GLU A 209 5.18 -7.09 20.64
C GLU A 209 5.02 -5.70 20.01
N PHE A 210 4.38 -5.61 18.85
CA PHE A 210 4.09 -4.34 18.18
C PHE A 210 3.21 -3.42 19.04
N SER A 211 2.12 -3.97 19.59
CA SER A 211 1.18 -3.24 20.46
C SER A 211 1.85 -2.68 21.70
N LYS A 212 2.71 -3.48 22.34
CA LYS A 212 3.42 -3.12 23.57
C LYS A 212 4.56 -2.12 23.33
N ASN A 213 5.35 -2.31 22.28
CA ASN A 213 6.64 -1.64 22.12
C ASN A 213 6.60 -0.51 21.08
N ILE A 214 5.80 -0.65 20.01
CA ILE A 214 5.86 0.21 18.82
C ILE A 214 4.72 1.22 18.77
N LEU A 215 3.48 0.84 19.13
CA LEU A 215 2.38 1.83 19.21
C LEU A 215 2.69 3.01 20.15
N PRO A 216 3.31 2.85 21.34
CA PRO A 216 3.71 3.98 22.17
C PRO A 216 4.80 4.85 21.53
N ARG A 217 5.68 4.25 20.71
CA ARG A 217 6.73 4.95 19.94
C ARG A 217 6.09 5.83 18.88
N ILE A 218 5.21 5.28 18.06
CA ILE A 218 4.42 5.99 17.04
C ILE A 218 3.63 7.14 17.68
N LYS A 219 3.00 6.91 18.83
CA LYS A 219 2.23 7.95 19.54
C LYS A 219 3.12 9.07 20.10
N ARG A 220 4.32 8.75 20.59
CA ARG A 220 5.34 9.72 21.06
C ARG A 220 5.78 10.65 19.93
N LEU A 221 5.99 10.11 18.74
CA LEU A 221 6.41 10.88 17.55
C LEU A 221 5.35 11.89 17.10
N GLY A 222 4.06 11.58 17.28
CA GLY A 222 2.95 12.51 17.02
C GLY A 222 2.12 12.21 15.77
N TYR A 223 2.28 11.01 15.19
CA TYR A 223 1.40 10.47 14.16
C TYR A 223 -0.05 10.32 14.67
N THR A 224 -1.00 10.24 13.73
CA THR A 224 -2.44 10.14 14.00
C THR A 224 -3.07 8.87 13.44
N ALA A 225 -2.35 8.17 12.56
CA ALA A 225 -2.79 6.95 11.91
C ALA A 225 -1.59 6.00 11.72
N ILE A 226 -1.87 4.71 11.66
CA ILE A 226 -0.92 3.69 11.19
C ILE A 226 -1.48 3.04 9.92
N GLN A 227 -0.63 2.77 8.94
CA GLN A 227 -0.93 1.94 7.78
C GLN A 227 -0.27 0.59 8.03
N VAL A 228 -1.07 -0.46 8.23
CA VAL A 228 -0.59 -1.80 8.61
C VAL A 228 -0.56 -2.69 7.38
N MET A 229 0.66 -2.96 6.93
CA MET A 229 0.97 -3.82 5.79
C MET A 229 0.93 -5.31 6.19
N ALA A 230 0.78 -6.19 5.19
CA ALA A 230 0.90 -7.65 5.34
C ALA A 230 -0.05 -8.30 6.37
N VAL A 231 -1.24 -7.72 6.59
CA VAL A 231 -2.24 -8.24 7.54
C VAL A 231 -2.93 -9.51 7.03
N ALA A 232 -3.34 -9.52 5.75
CA ALA A 232 -3.95 -10.69 5.11
C ALA A 232 -2.91 -11.82 4.92
N GLU A 233 -3.31 -13.07 5.09
CA GLU A 233 -2.38 -14.20 5.02
C GLU A 233 -1.83 -14.41 3.60
N HIS A 234 -0.50 -14.58 3.53
CA HIS A 234 0.31 -14.62 2.32
C HIS A 234 1.38 -15.70 2.47
N ALA A 235 1.36 -16.77 1.67
CA ALA A 235 2.28 -17.90 1.88
C ALA A 235 3.77 -17.54 1.73
N TYR A 236 4.13 -16.60 0.85
CA TYR A 236 5.52 -16.14 0.67
C TYR A 236 5.82 -14.87 1.47
N TYR A 237 6.60 -14.98 2.55
CA TYR A 237 6.92 -13.84 3.42
C TYR A 237 7.72 -12.74 2.69
N GLY A 238 8.56 -13.10 1.72
CA GLY A 238 9.30 -12.15 0.87
C GLY A 238 8.45 -11.40 -0.16
N SER A 239 7.13 -11.59 -0.17
CA SER A 239 6.19 -10.76 -0.94
C SER A 239 5.82 -9.44 -0.26
N PHE A 240 6.29 -9.21 0.97
CA PHE A 240 5.93 -8.04 1.79
C PHE A 240 4.42 -7.89 2.09
N GLY A 241 3.63 -8.94 1.84
CA GLY A 241 2.18 -8.97 1.99
C GLY A 241 1.41 -9.01 0.67
N TYR A 242 2.04 -8.65 -0.46
CA TYR A 242 1.33 -8.48 -1.74
C TYR A 242 0.81 -9.78 -2.35
N HIS A 243 1.55 -10.89 -2.25
CA HIS A 243 1.08 -12.19 -2.73
C HIS A 243 0.18 -12.87 -1.68
N VAL A 244 -0.95 -12.24 -1.38
CA VAL A 244 -2.04 -12.78 -0.55
C VAL A 244 -2.44 -14.16 -1.06
N THR A 245 -2.70 -15.11 -0.16
CA THR A 245 -3.23 -16.44 -0.47
C THR A 245 -4.65 -16.64 0.06
N ASN A 246 -4.99 -16.01 1.18
CA ASN A 246 -6.28 -16.20 1.87
C ASN A 246 -6.79 -14.85 2.40
N PRO A 247 -7.50 -14.04 1.57
CA PRO A 247 -7.84 -12.65 1.89
C PRO A 247 -8.61 -12.40 3.19
N PHE A 248 -9.32 -13.41 3.71
CA PHE A 248 -10.09 -13.32 4.96
C PHE A 248 -9.31 -13.70 6.21
N ALA A 249 -8.08 -14.20 6.07
CA ALA A 249 -7.28 -14.69 7.18
C ALA A 249 -6.26 -13.66 7.65
N VAL A 250 -6.10 -13.57 8.97
CA VAL A 250 -4.99 -12.86 9.63
C VAL A 250 -3.71 -13.66 9.45
N SER A 251 -2.60 -13.00 9.07
CA SER A 251 -1.32 -13.69 8.90
C SER A 251 -0.80 -14.28 10.20
N SER A 252 -0.80 -15.61 10.27
CA SER A 252 -0.51 -16.40 11.48
C SER A 252 0.92 -16.23 11.99
N ARG A 253 1.80 -15.71 11.12
CA ARG A 253 3.19 -15.35 11.44
C ARG A 253 3.32 -14.36 12.60
N CYS A 254 2.37 -13.43 12.72
CA CYS A 254 2.40 -12.37 13.72
C CYS A 254 1.54 -12.69 14.95
N GLY A 255 0.76 -13.77 14.93
CA GLY A 255 -0.12 -14.18 16.03
C GLY A 255 -1.50 -14.63 15.55
N THR A 256 -2.43 -14.72 16.49
CA THR A 256 -3.83 -15.12 16.27
C THR A 256 -4.70 -13.91 15.86
N PRO A 257 -5.92 -14.16 15.34
CA PRO A 257 -6.90 -13.10 15.09
C PRO A 257 -7.22 -12.24 16.32
N GLU A 258 -7.20 -12.82 17.52
CA GLU A 258 -7.49 -12.08 18.76
C GLU A 258 -6.31 -11.19 19.18
N ASP A 259 -5.08 -11.53 18.78
CA ASP A 259 -3.89 -10.68 18.96
C ASP A 259 -3.92 -9.45 18.03
N LEU A 260 -4.49 -9.58 16.82
CA LEU A 260 -4.72 -8.44 15.92
C LEU A 260 -5.83 -7.51 16.45
N LYS A 261 -6.93 -8.05 16.98
CA LYS A 261 -7.97 -7.26 17.64
C LYS A 261 -7.40 -6.47 18.82
N GLU A 262 -6.55 -7.09 19.64
CA GLU A 262 -5.84 -6.38 20.72
C GLU A 262 -4.91 -5.27 20.21
N LEU A 263 -4.29 -5.41 19.04
CA LEU A 263 -3.50 -4.34 18.40
C LEU A 263 -4.38 -3.15 18.02
N VAL A 264 -5.53 -3.38 17.38
CA VAL A 264 -6.45 -2.31 16.98
C VAL A 264 -7.06 -1.61 18.20
N ASP A 265 -7.57 -2.38 19.17
CA ASP A 265 -8.09 -1.86 20.46
C ASP A 265 -7.03 -1.01 21.19
N THR A 266 -5.76 -1.45 21.18
CA THR A 266 -4.63 -0.70 21.76
C THR A 266 -4.29 0.56 20.96
N ALA A 267 -4.33 0.53 19.63
CA ALA A 267 -4.09 1.71 18.78
C ALA A 267 -5.21 2.76 18.97
N HIS A 268 -6.46 2.30 19.05
CA HIS A 268 -7.63 3.12 19.39
C HIS A 268 -7.50 3.73 20.79
N SER A 269 -6.98 2.99 21.79
CA SER A 269 -6.69 3.51 23.13
C SER A 269 -5.76 4.72 23.14
N LEU A 270 -4.84 4.77 22.17
CA LEU A 270 -3.87 5.85 21.98
C LEU A 270 -4.40 6.96 21.06
N GLY A 271 -5.61 6.83 20.51
CA GLY A 271 -6.13 7.75 19.50
C GLY A 271 -5.28 7.77 18.23
N LEU A 272 -4.95 6.57 17.72
CA LEU A 272 -4.37 6.33 16.40
C LEU A 272 -5.42 5.63 15.54
N LEU A 273 -5.71 6.14 14.35
CA LEU A 273 -6.47 5.38 13.35
C LEU A 273 -5.67 4.16 12.90
N VAL A 274 -6.32 3.04 12.59
CA VAL A 274 -5.68 1.88 11.98
C VAL A 274 -6.23 1.67 10.57
N LEU A 275 -5.36 1.84 9.57
CA LEU A 275 -5.65 1.55 8.17
C LEU A 275 -4.97 0.23 7.79
N MET A 276 -5.62 -0.57 6.94
CA MET A 276 -5.07 -1.84 6.43
C MET A 276 -4.70 -1.75 4.95
N ASP A 277 -3.64 -2.46 4.54
CA ASP A 277 -3.36 -2.76 3.13
C ASP A 277 -4.35 -3.81 2.60
N LEU A 278 -5.10 -3.43 1.55
CA LEU A 278 -6.15 -4.23 0.95
C LEU A 278 -5.80 -4.58 -0.50
N VAL A 279 -5.02 -5.66 -0.63
CA VAL A 279 -4.55 -6.18 -1.92
C VAL A 279 -5.69 -6.93 -2.63
N HIS A 280 -6.50 -6.19 -3.38
CA HIS A 280 -7.55 -6.73 -4.25
C HIS A 280 -7.25 -6.57 -5.75
N SER A 281 -6.07 -6.07 -6.11
CA SER A 281 -5.64 -5.94 -7.52
C SER A 281 -5.28 -7.27 -8.17
N HIS A 282 -4.75 -8.20 -7.38
CA HIS A 282 -4.32 -9.53 -7.78
C HIS A 282 -4.35 -10.49 -6.58
N ILE A 283 -4.03 -11.76 -6.80
CA ILE A 283 -3.80 -12.74 -5.73
C ILE A 283 -2.74 -13.76 -6.15
N SER A 284 -2.07 -14.40 -5.18
CA SER A 284 -1.04 -15.42 -5.43
C SER A 284 -1.51 -16.54 -6.37
N SER A 285 -0.59 -17.01 -7.23
CA SER A 285 -0.74 -18.21 -8.06
C SER A 285 -0.79 -19.53 -7.27
N ASN A 286 -0.55 -19.51 -5.94
CA ASN A 286 -0.65 -20.68 -5.06
C ASN A 286 -2.03 -21.34 -5.09
N SER A 287 -2.06 -22.66 -5.36
CA SER A 287 -3.29 -23.47 -5.43
C SER A 287 -3.44 -24.53 -4.33
N MET A 288 -2.38 -24.85 -3.58
CA MET A 288 -2.42 -25.85 -2.50
C MET A 288 -2.77 -25.26 -1.14
N ASP A 289 -2.43 -23.99 -0.94
CA ASP A 289 -2.76 -23.20 0.25
C ASP A 289 -3.47 -21.88 -0.06
N GLY A 290 -3.21 -21.26 -1.22
CA GLY A 290 -4.05 -20.20 -1.78
C GLY A 290 -5.31 -20.70 -2.52
N ILE A 291 -6.10 -19.75 -3.04
CA ILE A 291 -7.36 -20.02 -3.75
C ILE A 291 -7.21 -20.14 -5.29
N ASN A 292 -6.00 -20.17 -5.85
CA ASN A 292 -5.84 -20.42 -7.28
C ASN A 292 -6.31 -21.85 -7.63
N HIS A 293 -6.98 -22.00 -8.77
CA HIS A 293 -7.60 -23.26 -9.20
C HIS A 293 -8.41 -23.97 -8.11
N PHE A 294 -9.20 -23.20 -7.33
CA PHE A 294 -9.93 -23.74 -6.17
C PHE A 294 -10.87 -24.89 -6.56
N ASP A 295 -11.83 -24.66 -7.47
CA ASP A 295 -12.73 -25.72 -7.96
C ASP A 295 -12.11 -26.66 -9.02
N GLY A 296 -10.87 -26.37 -9.43
CA GLY A 296 -10.12 -27.09 -10.48
C GLY A 296 -10.18 -26.45 -11.86
N THR A 297 -10.95 -25.38 -12.07
CA THR A 297 -10.90 -24.52 -13.26
C THR A 297 -9.83 -23.43 -13.12
N ASP A 298 -9.57 -22.63 -14.15
CA ASP A 298 -8.81 -21.38 -14.05
C ASP A 298 -9.70 -20.13 -13.92
N GLY A 299 -10.97 -20.20 -14.37
CA GLY A 299 -11.93 -19.08 -14.48
C GLY A 299 -12.88 -18.83 -13.30
N GLN A 300 -12.73 -19.52 -12.16
CA GLN A 300 -13.69 -19.39 -11.04
C GLN A 300 -13.73 -17.97 -10.43
N TYR A 301 -12.69 -17.57 -9.68
CA TYR A 301 -12.60 -16.24 -9.07
C TYR A 301 -11.92 -15.22 -10.01
N PHE A 302 -11.45 -15.69 -11.16
CA PHE A 302 -10.46 -15.03 -12.02
C PHE A 302 -10.93 -15.04 -13.47
N HIS A 303 -10.32 -14.22 -14.32
CA HIS A 303 -10.50 -14.42 -15.76
C HIS A 303 -9.79 -15.71 -16.22
N GLU A 304 -10.25 -16.31 -17.32
CA GLU A 304 -9.62 -17.48 -17.92
C GLU A 304 -8.37 -17.08 -18.73
N GLY A 305 -7.40 -17.99 -18.83
CA GLY A 305 -6.20 -17.85 -19.65
C GLY A 305 -5.35 -16.61 -19.32
N GLU A 306 -4.89 -15.93 -20.38
CA GLU A 306 -3.94 -14.81 -20.26
C GLU A 306 -4.54 -13.58 -19.55
N GLN A 307 -5.83 -13.29 -19.76
CA GLN A 307 -6.53 -12.20 -19.06
C GLN A 307 -6.59 -12.44 -17.54
N GLY A 308 -6.53 -13.71 -17.12
CA GLY A 308 -6.47 -14.11 -15.73
C GLY A 308 -5.11 -14.05 -15.06
N THR A 309 -4.06 -13.57 -15.73
CA THR A 309 -2.66 -13.79 -15.32
C THR A 309 -1.81 -12.53 -15.44
N HIS A 310 -1.43 -11.94 -14.29
CA HIS A 310 -0.53 -10.80 -14.23
C HIS A 310 0.92 -11.25 -14.36
N ARG A 311 1.41 -11.37 -15.61
CA ARG A 311 2.72 -11.96 -15.95
C ARG A 311 3.89 -11.40 -15.12
N GLU A 312 3.97 -10.08 -14.96
CA GLU A 312 5.07 -9.40 -14.26
C GLU A 312 5.06 -9.63 -12.73
N TRP A 313 3.96 -10.16 -12.17
CA TRP A 313 3.81 -10.47 -10.74
C TRP A 313 3.52 -11.96 -10.47
N ASP A 314 3.64 -12.85 -11.48
CA ASP A 314 3.31 -14.30 -11.40
C ASP A 314 2.03 -14.61 -10.59
N SER A 315 0.95 -13.88 -10.87
CA SER A 315 -0.24 -13.82 -10.02
C SER A 315 -1.55 -13.89 -10.82
N ARG A 316 -2.66 -14.24 -10.16
CA ARG A 316 -3.99 -14.29 -10.77
C ARG A 316 -4.73 -12.95 -10.67
N LEU A 317 -5.55 -12.65 -11.66
CA LEU A 317 -6.37 -11.43 -11.75
C LEU A 317 -7.87 -11.76 -11.58
N PHE A 318 -8.53 -11.07 -10.65
CA PHE A 318 -9.95 -11.27 -10.33
C PHE A 318 -10.86 -10.93 -11.50
N ASN A 319 -11.95 -11.70 -11.66
CA ASN A 319 -13.03 -11.38 -12.60
C ASN A 319 -14.05 -10.45 -11.92
N TYR A 320 -13.74 -9.15 -11.85
CA TYR A 320 -14.55 -8.16 -11.15
C TYR A 320 -16.00 -8.04 -11.66
N GLY A 321 -16.28 -8.49 -12.89
CA GLY A 321 -17.64 -8.52 -13.44
C GLY A 321 -18.50 -9.68 -12.93
N HIS A 322 -17.91 -10.67 -12.24
CA HIS A 322 -18.63 -11.86 -11.78
C HIS A 322 -19.30 -11.66 -10.41
N TRP A 323 -20.58 -12.02 -10.29
CA TRP A 323 -21.44 -11.77 -9.12
C TRP A 323 -20.83 -12.28 -7.80
N GLU A 324 -20.34 -13.52 -7.77
CA GLU A 324 -19.73 -14.07 -6.56
C GLU A 324 -18.30 -13.57 -6.29
N VAL A 325 -17.61 -13.00 -7.28
CA VAL A 325 -16.33 -12.29 -7.06
C VAL A 325 -16.60 -10.93 -6.41
N LEU A 326 -17.62 -10.21 -6.89
CA LEU A 326 -18.13 -9.01 -6.23
C LEU A 326 -18.58 -9.30 -4.80
N ARG A 327 -19.31 -10.40 -4.55
CA ARG A 327 -19.70 -10.80 -3.20
C ARG A 327 -18.49 -11.10 -2.33
N TYR A 328 -17.52 -11.86 -2.84
CA TYR A 328 -16.29 -12.22 -2.13
C TYR A 328 -15.48 -10.97 -1.74
N LEU A 329 -15.15 -10.10 -2.70
CA LEU A 329 -14.32 -8.91 -2.45
C LEU A 329 -15.03 -7.83 -1.60
N THR A 330 -16.34 -7.61 -1.79
CA THR A 330 -17.10 -6.68 -0.92
C THR A 330 -17.34 -7.25 0.48
N SER A 331 -17.45 -8.58 0.61
CA SER A 331 -17.49 -9.23 1.93
C SER A 331 -16.15 -9.17 2.65
N ASN A 332 -15.04 -9.16 1.92
CA ASN A 332 -13.71 -8.98 2.51
C ASN A 332 -13.52 -7.58 3.09
N VAL A 333 -13.93 -6.54 2.35
CA VAL A 333 -14.02 -5.16 2.85
C VAL A 333 -14.83 -5.08 4.15
N ARG A 334 -16.04 -5.64 4.17
CA ARG A 334 -16.88 -5.65 5.38
C ARG A 334 -16.23 -6.44 6.53
N TRP A 335 -15.64 -7.59 6.25
CA TRP A 335 -15.02 -8.46 7.25
C TRP A 335 -13.93 -7.74 8.04
N TRP A 336 -13.00 -7.06 7.37
CA TRP A 336 -11.95 -6.30 8.04
C TRP A 336 -12.50 -5.11 8.85
N MET A 337 -13.55 -4.44 8.37
CA MET A 337 -14.19 -3.35 9.13
C MET A 337 -14.96 -3.83 10.36
N GLU A 338 -15.72 -4.93 10.27
CA GLU A 338 -16.64 -5.36 11.34
C GLU A 338 -16.04 -6.37 12.35
N GLU A 339 -15.09 -7.23 11.96
CA GLU A 339 -14.46 -8.20 12.88
C GLU A 339 -13.20 -7.63 13.56
N TYR A 340 -12.51 -6.68 12.91
CA TYR A 340 -11.23 -6.11 13.36
C TYR A 340 -11.22 -4.59 13.51
N HIS A 341 -12.35 -3.90 13.28
CA HIS A 341 -12.52 -2.47 13.53
C HIS A 341 -11.51 -1.53 12.82
N PHE A 342 -10.98 -1.91 11.65
CA PHE A 342 -10.11 -1.02 10.86
C PHE A 342 -10.85 0.28 10.47
N ASP A 343 -10.19 1.42 10.65
CA ASP A 343 -10.66 2.78 10.32
C ASP A 343 -10.52 3.12 8.82
N GLY A 344 -10.30 2.13 7.96
CA GLY A 344 -10.12 2.33 6.53
C GLY A 344 -9.01 1.48 5.90
N PHE A 345 -8.69 1.79 4.64
CA PHE A 345 -7.81 0.97 3.81
C PHE A 345 -6.93 1.81 2.88
N ARG A 346 -5.73 1.29 2.58
CA ARG A 346 -5.08 1.53 1.29
C ARG A 346 -5.51 0.40 0.35
N PHE A 347 -5.90 0.75 -0.87
CA PHE A 347 -6.07 -0.23 -1.95
C PHE A 347 -4.77 -0.24 -2.75
N ASP A 348 -4.14 -1.41 -2.84
CA ASP A 348 -2.80 -1.57 -3.39
C ASP A 348 -2.85 -2.02 -4.86
N GLY A 349 -1.99 -1.46 -5.70
CA GLY A 349 -1.96 -1.72 -7.14
C GLY A 349 -3.19 -1.22 -7.91
N VAL A 350 -3.82 -0.11 -7.53
CA VAL A 350 -5.03 0.41 -8.21
C VAL A 350 -4.78 0.67 -9.70
N SER A 351 -3.58 1.13 -10.10
CA SER A 351 -3.24 1.28 -11.52
C SER A 351 -3.22 -0.05 -12.30
N SER A 352 -2.94 -1.18 -11.62
CA SER A 352 -3.06 -2.52 -12.23
C SER A 352 -4.53 -2.91 -12.41
N MET A 353 -5.42 -2.44 -11.52
CA MET A 353 -6.87 -2.63 -11.64
C MET A 353 -7.50 -1.76 -12.74
N LEU A 354 -7.09 -0.50 -12.89
CA LEU A 354 -7.73 0.45 -13.80
C LEU A 354 -7.51 0.12 -15.29
N TYR A 355 -6.46 -0.61 -15.64
CA TYR A 355 -6.02 -0.81 -17.02
C TYR A 355 -5.73 -2.27 -17.35
N LYS A 356 -6.17 -2.74 -18.51
CA LYS A 356 -5.93 -4.10 -19.03
C LYS A 356 -4.49 -4.37 -19.50
N HIS A 357 -3.65 -3.34 -19.47
CA HIS A 357 -2.19 -3.44 -19.61
C HIS A 357 -1.47 -3.18 -18.28
N HIS A 358 -2.23 -3.02 -17.19
CA HIS A 358 -1.77 -2.89 -15.80
C HIS A 358 -0.74 -1.77 -15.53
N GLY A 359 -0.68 -0.76 -16.41
CA GLY A 359 0.35 0.29 -16.41
C GLY A 359 1.70 -0.12 -17.03
N PHE A 360 1.92 -1.40 -17.34
CA PHE A 360 3.17 -1.88 -17.93
C PHE A 360 3.28 -1.54 -19.42
N GLY A 361 4.50 -1.21 -19.87
CA GLY A 361 4.79 -0.87 -21.27
C GLY A 361 4.18 0.45 -21.77
N VAL A 362 3.54 1.23 -20.89
CA VAL A 362 2.85 2.49 -21.21
C VAL A 362 3.42 3.61 -20.36
N ALA A 363 3.68 4.76 -20.97
CA ALA A 363 3.98 6.00 -20.26
C ALA A 363 2.69 6.83 -20.15
N PHE A 364 2.44 7.40 -18.97
CA PHE A 364 1.39 8.38 -18.77
C PHE A 364 2.01 9.78 -18.81
N THR A 365 1.62 10.57 -19.81
CA THR A 365 2.07 11.96 -20.02
C THR A 365 1.10 12.98 -19.45
N GLY A 366 -0.12 12.56 -19.10
CA GLY A 366 -1.20 13.42 -18.65
C GLY A 366 -2.19 13.81 -19.76
N ASP A 367 -2.08 13.22 -20.96
CA ASP A 367 -3.14 13.30 -21.97
C ASP A 367 -4.32 12.42 -21.54
N TYR A 368 -5.53 12.98 -21.52
CA TYR A 368 -6.70 12.26 -20.98
C TYR A 368 -7.13 11.09 -21.89
N ALA A 369 -6.64 11.01 -23.13
CA ALA A 369 -6.76 9.82 -23.96
C ALA A 369 -6.07 8.58 -23.34
N GLU A 370 -5.04 8.78 -22.52
CA GLU A 370 -4.33 7.71 -21.79
C GLU A 370 -5.19 7.13 -20.65
N TYR A 371 -6.15 7.90 -20.13
CA TYR A 371 -6.99 7.51 -18.99
C TYR A 371 -8.41 7.04 -19.37
N PHE A 372 -8.86 7.30 -20.60
CA PHE A 372 -10.21 6.98 -21.07
C PHE A 372 -10.20 6.25 -22.42
N GLY A 373 -10.54 4.96 -22.44
CA GLY A 373 -10.62 4.17 -23.67
C GLY A 373 -10.94 2.69 -23.40
N PHE A 374 -10.89 1.85 -24.44
CA PHE A 374 -11.19 0.41 -24.35
C PHE A 374 -10.18 -0.38 -23.49
N HIS A 375 -9.00 0.20 -23.24
CA HIS A 375 -7.95 -0.33 -22.37
C HIS A 375 -8.29 -0.19 -20.88
N VAL A 376 -9.22 0.68 -20.51
CA VAL A 376 -9.74 0.79 -19.13
C VAL A 376 -10.51 -0.47 -18.77
N ASP A 377 -10.29 -0.99 -17.57
CA ASP A 377 -11.16 -2.01 -16.99
C ASP A 377 -12.34 -1.36 -16.26
N ILE A 378 -13.52 -1.53 -16.85
CA ILE A 378 -14.75 -0.92 -16.36
C ILE A 378 -15.34 -1.73 -15.20
N ASP A 379 -15.16 -3.05 -15.18
CA ASP A 379 -15.70 -3.89 -14.11
C ASP A 379 -14.87 -3.72 -12.82
N ALA A 380 -13.54 -3.58 -12.96
CA ALA A 380 -12.66 -3.17 -11.86
C ALA A 380 -13.00 -1.76 -11.34
N CYS A 381 -13.25 -0.79 -12.23
CA CYS A 381 -13.73 0.53 -11.82
C CYS A 381 -15.04 0.45 -11.01
N ILE A 382 -16.00 -0.36 -11.46
CA ILE A 382 -17.31 -0.53 -10.78
C ILE A 382 -17.13 -1.22 -9.43
N TYR A 383 -16.26 -2.22 -9.31
CA TYR A 383 -15.91 -2.82 -8.03
C TYR A 383 -15.34 -1.77 -7.06
N LEU A 384 -14.39 -0.92 -7.50
CA LEU A 384 -13.82 0.14 -6.67
C LEU A 384 -14.85 1.19 -6.24
N MET A 385 -15.81 1.52 -7.12
CA MET A 385 -16.93 2.43 -6.80
C MET A 385 -17.86 1.82 -5.73
N LEU A 386 -18.19 0.53 -5.84
CA LEU A 386 -19.00 -0.20 -4.84
C LEU A 386 -18.27 -0.37 -3.50
N ALA A 387 -16.97 -0.66 -3.54
CA ALA A 387 -16.15 -0.84 -2.34
C ALA A 387 -16.02 0.49 -1.56
N ASN A 388 -15.70 1.59 -2.24
CA ASN A 388 -15.65 2.91 -1.60
C ASN A 388 -17.01 3.36 -1.03
N GLU A 389 -18.13 3.07 -1.71
CA GLU A 389 -19.46 3.35 -1.16
C GLU A 389 -19.75 2.52 0.10
N LEU A 390 -19.51 1.20 0.06
CA LEU A 390 -19.71 0.30 1.20
C LEU A 390 -18.90 0.71 2.43
N ILE A 391 -17.64 1.13 2.25
CA ILE A 391 -16.77 1.58 3.35
C ILE A 391 -17.37 2.81 4.04
N HIS A 392 -17.81 3.81 3.25
CA HIS A 392 -18.41 5.03 3.78
C HIS A 392 -19.82 4.83 4.35
N ASP A 393 -20.56 3.82 3.90
CA ASP A 393 -21.85 3.43 4.49
C ASP A 393 -21.71 2.66 5.81
N ILE A 394 -20.68 1.80 5.95
CA ILE A 394 -20.33 1.15 7.24
C ILE A 394 -19.82 2.21 8.24
N ASN A 395 -18.84 3.00 7.83
CA ASN A 395 -18.28 4.07 8.64
C ASN A 395 -17.96 5.32 7.80
N ARG A 396 -18.75 6.38 8.00
CA ARG A 396 -18.56 7.69 7.33
C ARG A 396 -17.25 8.41 7.67
N SER A 397 -16.52 7.92 8.67
CA SER A 397 -15.19 8.39 9.04
C SER A 397 -14.06 7.48 8.51
N ALA A 398 -14.35 6.31 7.93
CA ALA A 398 -13.30 5.42 7.45
C ALA A 398 -12.57 6.00 6.23
N LEU A 399 -11.24 5.98 6.21
CA LEU A 399 -10.43 6.57 5.12
C LEU A 399 -10.16 5.57 3.99
N THR A 400 -10.19 6.03 2.74
CA THR A 400 -9.74 5.21 1.60
C THR A 400 -8.63 5.89 0.80
N ILE A 401 -7.49 5.19 0.68
CA ILE A 401 -6.29 5.67 -0.02
C ILE A 401 -6.06 4.81 -1.26
N ALA A 402 -5.90 5.43 -2.43
CA ALA A 402 -5.54 4.75 -3.67
C ALA A 402 -4.01 4.76 -3.89
N GLU A 403 -3.42 3.58 -4.06
CA GLU A 403 -2.10 3.43 -4.68
C GLU A 403 -2.25 3.49 -6.21
N GLU A 404 -2.26 4.72 -6.74
CA GLU A 404 -2.53 4.99 -8.15
C GLU A 404 -1.42 5.88 -8.74
N VAL A 405 -0.52 5.26 -9.51
CA VAL A 405 0.69 5.87 -10.07
C VAL A 405 0.48 6.61 -11.39
N SER A 406 -0.57 6.28 -12.16
CA SER A 406 -0.73 6.79 -13.54
C SER A 406 -1.07 8.29 -13.61
N GLY A 407 -1.60 8.86 -12.54
CA GLY A 407 -2.11 10.24 -12.51
C GLY A 407 -3.56 10.37 -12.96
N ALA A 408 -4.30 9.25 -13.05
CA ALA A 408 -5.67 9.21 -13.56
C ALA A 408 -6.59 10.22 -12.86
N PRO A 409 -7.38 11.02 -13.60
CA PRO A 409 -8.31 11.98 -13.02
C PRO A 409 -9.55 11.27 -12.45
N THR A 410 -10.25 11.93 -11.53
CA THR A 410 -11.51 11.48 -10.90
C THR A 410 -11.41 10.32 -9.91
N VAL A 411 -10.20 9.81 -9.63
CA VAL A 411 -9.98 8.72 -8.67
C VAL A 411 -10.47 9.12 -7.28
N CYS A 412 -10.13 10.33 -6.83
CA CYS A 412 -10.51 10.84 -5.50
C CYS A 412 -11.79 11.69 -5.51
N GLN A 413 -12.66 11.52 -6.52
CA GLN A 413 -13.94 12.22 -6.62
C GLN A 413 -15.11 11.33 -6.20
N PRO A 414 -16.21 11.89 -5.67
CA PRO A 414 -17.38 11.09 -5.26
C PRO A 414 -18.01 10.31 -6.42
N VAL A 415 -18.44 9.08 -6.13
CA VAL A 415 -19.11 8.19 -7.10
C VAL A 415 -20.32 8.84 -7.80
N PRO A 416 -21.27 9.52 -7.10
CA PRO A 416 -22.42 10.17 -7.75
C PRO A 416 -22.10 11.40 -8.61
N ASP A 417 -20.83 11.83 -8.61
CA ASP A 417 -20.36 13.02 -9.30
C ASP A 417 -19.48 12.65 -10.51
N GLY A 418 -18.97 11.41 -10.54
CA GLY A 418 -18.26 10.82 -11.68
C GLY A 418 -16.98 10.06 -11.34
N GLY A 419 -16.57 10.04 -10.07
CA GLY A 419 -15.31 9.44 -9.64
C GLY A 419 -15.40 8.01 -9.12
N LEU A 420 -14.30 7.53 -8.54
CA LEU A 420 -14.18 6.18 -7.95
C LEU A 420 -14.45 6.14 -6.44
N GLY A 421 -14.55 7.30 -5.78
CA GLY A 421 -14.93 7.42 -4.37
C GLY A 421 -13.81 7.40 -3.34
N PHE A 422 -12.53 7.43 -3.75
CA PHE A 422 -11.41 7.46 -2.82
C PHE A 422 -11.31 8.79 -2.05
N ASP A 423 -10.83 8.76 -0.80
CA ASP A 423 -10.54 9.98 -0.04
C ASP A 423 -9.23 10.65 -0.49
N LEU A 424 -8.15 9.88 -0.70
CA LEU A 424 -6.82 10.36 -1.09
C LEU A 424 -6.15 9.40 -2.08
N ARG A 425 -5.08 9.87 -2.72
CA ARG A 425 -4.11 9.06 -3.48
C ARG A 425 -2.69 9.22 -2.97
N LEU A 426 -1.81 8.25 -3.23
CA LEU A 426 -0.39 8.37 -2.95
C LEU A 426 0.32 9.32 -3.94
N GLY A 427 1.24 10.15 -3.43
CA GLY A 427 2.09 11.06 -4.20
C GLY A 427 3.34 10.40 -4.80
N MET A 428 3.16 9.31 -5.55
CA MET A 428 4.22 8.35 -5.91
C MET A 428 5.38 8.94 -6.76
N GLY A 429 5.18 10.09 -7.41
CA GLY A 429 6.25 10.82 -8.10
C GLY A 429 7.27 11.46 -7.15
N ILE A 430 6.90 11.77 -5.91
CA ILE A 430 7.75 12.54 -4.98
C ILE A 430 9.01 11.77 -4.56
N PRO A 431 8.93 10.49 -4.12
CA PRO A 431 10.14 9.70 -3.89
C PRO A 431 10.96 9.49 -5.16
N SER A 432 10.30 9.25 -6.30
CA SER A 432 10.94 9.05 -7.59
C SER A 432 11.84 10.23 -7.98
N MET A 433 11.40 11.47 -7.71
CA MET A 433 12.24 12.67 -7.83
C MET A 433 13.44 12.65 -6.88
N TRP A 434 13.25 12.35 -5.58
CA TRP A 434 14.35 12.35 -4.61
C TRP A 434 15.41 11.29 -4.93
N ILE A 435 15.01 10.09 -5.35
CA ILE A 435 15.93 9.04 -5.82
C ILE A 435 16.70 9.55 -7.03
N LYS A 436 16.03 10.11 -8.04
CA LYS A 436 16.66 10.66 -9.26
C LYS A 436 17.75 11.69 -8.91
N LEU A 437 17.44 12.64 -8.03
CA LEU A 437 18.36 13.70 -7.59
C LEU A 437 19.55 13.19 -6.74
N LEU A 438 19.42 12.04 -6.07
CA LEU A 438 20.46 11.42 -5.25
C LEU A 438 21.30 10.35 -5.97
N LYS A 439 20.75 9.76 -7.05
CA LYS A 439 21.31 8.60 -7.77
C LYS A 439 21.94 8.95 -9.12
N GLY A 440 21.46 9.99 -9.80
CA GLY A 440 21.78 10.28 -11.21
C GLY A 440 23.04 11.11 -11.45
N ASP A 441 24.11 10.94 -10.66
CA ASP A 441 25.39 11.70 -10.69
C ASP A 441 25.29 13.25 -10.57
N GLN A 442 24.08 13.79 -10.45
CA GLN A 442 23.77 15.21 -10.36
C GLN A 442 24.17 15.79 -8.99
N LYS A 443 25.00 16.82 -8.98
CA LYS A 443 25.53 17.44 -7.76
C LYS A 443 24.51 18.38 -7.11
N ASP A 444 24.67 18.66 -5.81
CA ASP A 444 23.85 19.62 -5.06
C ASP A 444 23.80 21.01 -5.75
N GLU A 445 24.89 21.46 -6.38
CA GLU A 445 24.98 22.69 -7.16
C GLU A 445 24.15 22.66 -8.47
N GLU A 446 23.87 21.46 -8.98
CA GLU A 446 23.17 21.20 -10.24
C GLU A 446 21.67 20.92 -10.02
N TRP A 447 21.21 20.79 -8.76
CA TRP A 447 19.79 20.62 -8.44
C TRP A 447 18.94 21.81 -8.87
N SER A 448 17.81 21.53 -9.54
CA SER A 448 16.84 22.52 -9.99
C SER A 448 15.77 22.73 -8.92
N MET A 449 15.73 23.96 -8.38
CA MET A 449 14.75 24.36 -7.36
C MET A 449 13.35 24.53 -7.96
N ASP A 450 13.28 24.88 -9.25
CA ASP A 450 12.02 24.91 -10.01
C ASP A 450 11.47 23.49 -10.26
N GLU A 451 12.32 22.49 -10.52
CA GLU A 451 11.88 21.08 -10.62
C GLU A 451 11.39 20.54 -9.26
N ILE A 452 12.13 20.81 -8.18
CA ILE A 452 11.70 20.43 -6.82
C ILE A 452 10.37 21.08 -6.44
N LEU A 453 10.18 22.38 -6.74
CA LEU A 453 8.89 23.04 -6.56
C LEU A 453 7.81 22.42 -7.46
N HIS A 454 8.15 22.11 -8.72
CA HIS A 454 7.20 21.54 -9.68
C HIS A 454 6.67 20.19 -9.18
N GLU A 455 7.51 19.17 -8.98
CA GLU A 455 7.03 17.83 -8.59
C GLU A 455 6.27 17.85 -7.25
N LEU A 456 6.70 18.68 -6.28
CA LEU A 456 6.01 18.84 -4.99
C LEU A 456 4.68 19.63 -5.09
N THR A 457 4.36 20.26 -6.23
CA THR A 457 3.10 21.00 -6.44
C THR A 457 2.30 20.56 -7.68
N ASN A 458 2.85 19.68 -8.52
CA ASN A 458 2.24 19.12 -9.73
C ASN A 458 1.20 18.05 -9.38
N ARG A 459 0.12 18.48 -8.71
CA ARG A 459 -1.01 17.64 -8.35
C ARG A 459 -2.34 18.29 -8.73
N ARG A 460 -3.34 17.44 -8.92
CA ARG A 460 -4.74 17.83 -9.12
C ARG A 460 -5.22 18.65 -7.93
N GLY A 461 -5.70 19.88 -8.17
CA GLY A 461 -6.21 20.77 -7.12
C GLY A 461 -7.60 20.38 -6.58
N ASP A 462 -8.26 19.45 -7.26
CA ASP A 462 -9.56 18.86 -6.92
C ASP A 462 -9.42 17.54 -6.12
N GLU A 463 -8.24 16.91 -6.08
CA GLU A 463 -7.97 15.66 -5.37
C GLU A 463 -6.98 15.86 -4.20
N ARG A 464 -7.02 15.00 -3.17
CA ARG A 464 -6.08 15.04 -2.04
C ARG A 464 -4.95 14.05 -2.21
N VAL A 465 -3.73 14.46 -1.83
CA VAL A 465 -2.52 13.63 -1.95
C VAL A 465 -1.89 13.33 -0.59
N VAL A 466 -1.54 12.07 -0.35
CA VAL A 466 -0.62 11.65 0.71
C VAL A 466 0.82 11.83 0.20
N SER A 467 1.59 12.70 0.85
CA SER A 467 2.99 12.96 0.50
C SER A 467 3.95 12.21 1.43
N TYR A 468 5.04 11.69 0.88
CA TYR A 468 6.08 10.95 1.59
C TYR A 468 7.38 11.04 0.80
N SER A 469 8.52 11.00 1.49
CA SER A 469 9.84 11.20 0.87
C SER A 469 10.43 9.91 0.31
N GLU A 470 10.09 8.77 0.91
CA GLU A 470 10.49 7.41 0.55
C GLU A 470 9.43 6.43 1.07
N SER A 471 9.04 5.42 0.26
CA SER A 471 8.20 4.30 0.66
C SER A 471 9.03 3.11 1.13
N HIS A 472 8.34 2.06 1.57
CA HIS A 472 8.91 0.73 1.70
C HIS A 472 9.64 0.24 0.44
N ASP A 473 9.24 0.62 -0.79
CA ASP A 473 9.89 0.21 -2.05
C ASP A 473 11.35 0.69 -2.15
N GLN A 474 11.63 1.91 -1.68
CA GLN A 474 13.01 2.43 -1.62
C GLN A 474 13.80 1.78 -0.48
N ALA A 475 13.10 1.28 0.53
CA ALA A 475 13.72 0.63 1.66
C ALA A 475 14.05 -0.85 1.40
N ILE A 476 13.44 -1.53 0.43
CA ILE A 476 13.72 -2.96 0.10
C ILE A 476 14.93 -3.15 -0.83
N VAL A 477 15.41 -4.40 -0.87
CA VAL A 477 16.60 -4.82 -1.62
C VAL A 477 16.46 -4.54 -3.13
N GLY A 478 17.40 -3.73 -3.64
CA GLY A 478 17.38 -3.23 -5.02
C GLY A 478 17.58 -1.72 -5.08
N ASP A 479 17.15 -1.00 -4.04
CA ASP A 479 17.44 0.42 -3.84
C ASP A 479 18.03 0.65 -2.42
N LYS A 480 17.99 1.90 -1.93
CA LYS A 480 18.52 2.32 -0.63
C LYS A 480 17.59 3.37 0.02
N THR A 481 17.57 3.41 1.35
CA THR A 481 16.94 4.54 2.08
C THR A 481 17.60 5.86 1.72
N LEU A 482 16.87 6.98 1.81
CA LEU A 482 17.43 8.33 1.57
C LEU A 482 18.67 8.58 2.45
N ALA A 483 18.62 8.13 3.70
CA ALA A 483 19.75 8.17 4.62
C ALA A 483 21.00 7.46 4.04
N HIS A 484 20.86 6.23 3.55
CA HIS A 484 21.98 5.46 3.00
C HIS A 484 22.39 5.92 1.59
N TRP A 485 21.51 6.55 0.80
CA TRP A 485 21.90 7.30 -0.41
C TRP A 485 22.80 8.50 -0.09
N MET A 486 22.42 9.32 0.91
CA MET A 486 23.15 10.56 1.22
C MET A 486 24.45 10.32 1.98
N MET A 487 24.49 9.36 2.90
CA MET A 487 25.60 9.14 3.84
C MET A 487 26.43 7.89 3.49
N GLY A 488 25.82 6.84 2.92
CA GLY A 488 26.49 5.57 2.66
C GLY A 488 27.05 4.95 3.94
N ASP A 489 28.26 4.37 3.85
CA ASP A 489 28.88 3.62 4.94
C ASP A 489 29.34 4.48 6.13
N GLU A 490 29.36 5.80 5.99
CA GLU A 490 29.59 6.75 7.09
C GLU A 490 28.57 6.59 8.22
N LEU A 491 27.37 6.05 7.92
CA LEU A 491 26.36 5.71 8.93
C LEU A 491 26.87 4.76 10.01
N TYR A 492 27.83 3.88 9.69
CA TYR A 492 28.38 2.90 10.63
C TYR A 492 29.50 3.45 11.52
N HIS A 493 30.03 4.64 11.21
CA HIS A 493 31.28 5.15 11.81
C HIS A 493 31.20 6.60 12.30
N CYS A 494 30.42 7.46 11.63
CA CYS A 494 30.34 8.89 11.90
C CYS A 494 29.04 9.33 12.60
N MET A 495 28.18 8.40 13.01
CA MET A 495 26.90 8.72 13.69
C MET A 495 27.03 9.01 15.20
N GLY A 496 28.23 9.01 15.79
CA GLY A 496 28.42 9.47 17.17
C GLY A 496 28.25 10.99 17.29
N LYS A 497 27.57 11.47 18.35
CA LYS A 497 27.40 12.92 18.62
C LYS A 497 28.73 13.64 18.88
N ASN A 498 29.76 12.89 19.29
CA ASN A 498 31.13 13.36 19.50
C ASN A 498 32.00 13.35 18.23
N VAL A 499 31.55 12.72 17.14
CA VAL A 499 32.25 12.75 15.85
C VAL A 499 31.80 14.00 15.10
N THR A 500 32.72 14.86 14.69
CA THR A 500 32.41 16.15 14.06
C THR A 500 33.29 16.41 12.85
N GLY A 501 32.75 17.09 11.83
CA GLY A 501 33.53 17.58 10.69
C GLY A 501 33.61 16.63 9.48
N ASN A 502 32.96 15.46 9.54
CA ASN A 502 32.75 14.65 8.34
C ASN A 502 31.69 15.33 7.45
N LEU A 503 32.12 16.03 6.39
CA LEU A 503 31.26 16.84 5.53
C LEU A 503 30.15 16.03 4.82
N LYS A 504 30.36 14.72 4.58
CA LYS A 504 29.35 13.84 3.97
C LYS A 504 28.24 13.51 4.98
N MET A 505 28.62 13.26 6.23
CA MET A 505 27.69 13.08 7.35
C MET A 505 26.87 14.35 7.59
N GLU A 506 27.51 15.51 7.76
CA GLU A 506 26.77 16.77 7.99
C GLU A 506 25.86 17.14 6.79
N ARG A 507 26.29 16.88 5.54
CA ARG A 507 25.42 16.99 4.35
C ARG A 507 24.17 16.13 4.49
N GLY A 508 24.35 14.83 4.79
CA GLY A 508 23.25 13.88 4.81
C GLY A 508 22.24 14.16 5.92
N LEU A 509 22.70 14.53 7.12
CA LEU A 509 21.83 14.90 8.23
C LEU A 509 20.99 16.15 7.91
N SER A 510 21.61 17.20 7.36
CA SER A 510 20.86 18.39 6.90
C SER A 510 19.85 18.06 5.81
N LEU A 511 20.27 17.38 4.74
CA LEU A 511 19.39 17.08 3.60
C LEU A 511 18.25 16.14 3.99
N HIS A 512 18.47 15.16 4.88
CA HIS A 512 17.40 14.30 5.41
C HIS A 512 16.30 15.12 6.10
N LYS A 513 16.68 16.06 6.98
CA LYS A 513 15.74 16.96 7.67
C LYS A 513 14.97 17.84 6.67
N MET A 514 15.69 18.41 5.70
CA MET A 514 15.11 19.31 4.69
C MET A 514 14.17 18.60 3.72
N ILE A 515 14.55 17.42 3.20
CA ILE A 515 13.76 16.62 2.26
C ILE A 515 12.45 16.17 2.92
N ARG A 516 12.51 15.67 4.16
CA ARG A 516 11.31 15.26 4.91
C ARG A 516 10.39 16.46 5.18
N LEU A 517 10.91 17.60 5.64
CA LEU A 517 10.07 18.78 5.89
C LEU A 517 9.50 19.40 4.61
N ILE A 518 10.25 19.54 3.51
CA ILE A 518 9.70 20.13 2.28
C ILE A 518 8.65 19.21 1.66
N THR A 519 8.84 17.90 1.72
CA THR A 519 7.85 16.92 1.25
C THR A 519 6.54 17.06 2.05
N TYR A 520 6.64 17.06 3.38
CA TYR A 520 5.53 17.21 4.31
C TYR A 520 4.80 18.56 4.16
N ALA A 521 5.56 19.64 4.05
CA ALA A 521 5.04 21.00 3.98
C ALA A 521 4.54 21.41 2.59
N LEU A 522 4.89 20.70 1.51
CA LEU A 522 4.56 21.13 0.14
C LEU A 522 3.80 20.06 -0.68
N GLY A 523 4.20 18.79 -0.57
CA GLY A 523 3.84 17.69 -1.46
C GLY A 523 2.37 17.27 -1.48
N GLY A 524 1.65 17.42 -0.37
CA GLY A 524 0.29 16.90 -0.24
C GLY A 524 -0.55 17.52 0.87
N ASP A 525 -1.69 16.90 1.15
CA ASP A 525 -2.71 17.23 2.16
C ASP A 525 -2.69 16.28 3.37
N ALA A 526 -1.85 15.24 3.29
CA ALA A 526 -1.51 14.30 4.35
C ALA A 526 -0.04 13.90 4.22
N TYR A 527 0.54 13.34 5.28
CA TYR A 527 1.92 12.87 5.31
C TYR A 527 2.02 11.40 5.69
N LEU A 528 2.95 10.67 5.07
CA LEU A 528 3.28 9.28 5.37
C LEU A 528 4.80 9.11 5.59
N ASN A 529 5.17 8.24 6.51
CA ASN A 529 6.54 7.83 6.80
C ASN A 529 6.61 6.32 7.04
N PHE A 530 7.53 5.62 6.37
CA PHE A 530 7.79 4.20 6.61
C PHE A 530 8.70 3.94 7.83
N MET A 531 8.39 2.91 8.61
CA MET A 531 9.05 2.54 9.86
C MET A 531 10.60 2.48 9.82
N GLY A 532 11.20 3.39 10.59
CA GLY A 532 12.65 3.57 10.73
C GLY A 532 13.20 4.73 9.89
N ASN A 533 12.50 5.16 8.85
CA ASN A 533 12.96 6.27 8.00
C ASN A 533 12.82 7.62 8.71
N GLU A 534 12.03 7.71 9.80
CA GLU A 534 11.92 8.91 10.62
C GLU A 534 13.28 9.34 11.21
N PHE A 535 14.07 8.36 11.67
CA PHE A 535 15.41 8.56 12.23
C PHE A 535 16.54 8.24 11.24
N GLY A 536 16.23 7.98 9.96
CA GLY A 536 17.22 7.64 8.94
C GLY A 536 17.90 6.29 9.16
N HIS A 537 17.10 5.23 9.39
CA HIS A 537 17.58 3.86 9.58
C HIS A 537 18.59 3.44 8.48
N PRO A 538 19.74 2.84 8.84
CA PRO A 538 20.79 2.44 7.89
C PRO A 538 20.44 1.15 7.13
N GLU A 539 21.36 0.70 6.29
CA GLU A 539 21.19 -0.50 5.43
C GLU A 539 19.97 -0.39 4.50
N TRP A 540 19.34 -1.54 4.24
CA TRP A 540 18.09 -1.74 3.50
C TRP A 540 17.35 -2.93 4.14
N ILE A 541 16.13 -3.18 3.69
CA ILE A 541 15.27 -4.29 4.09
C ILE A 541 15.49 -5.43 3.09
N ASP A 542 15.70 -6.64 3.60
CA ASP A 542 15.80 -7.84 2.78
C ASP A 542 15.15 -9.00 3.53
N PHE A 543 14.19 -9.66 2.88
CA PHE A 543 13.37 -10.70 3.47
C PHE A 543 13.97 -12.10 3.23
N PRO A 544 13.70 -13.10 4.09
CA PRO A 544 14.16 -14.46 3.91
C PRO A 544 13.81 -15.04 2.53
N ARG A 545 14.82 -15.24 1.68
CA ARG A 545 14.71 -15.81 0.33
C ARG A 545 15.98 -16.58 -0.03
N GLU A 546 15.93 -17.40 -1.08
CA GLU A 546 17.08 -18.19 -1.54
C GLU A 546 18.34 -17.33 -1.75
N GLY A 547 18.19 -16.20 -2.46
CA GLY A 547 19.27 -15.25 -2.76
C GLY A 547 19.87 -14.48 -1.57
N ASN A 548 19.46 -14.77 -0.32
CA ASN A 548 20.17 -14.34 0.88
C ASN A 548 20.32 -15.46 1.94
N GLY A 549 20.15 -16.72 1.55
CA GLY A 549 20.23 -17.88 2.46
C GLY A 549 19.10 -17.96 3.48
N PHE A 550 17.92 -17.40 3.15
CA PHE A 550 16.76 -17.28 4.04
C PHE A 550 17.05 -16.50 5.33
N SER A 551 17.87 -15.44 5.22
CA SER A 551 18.27 -14.63 6.36
C SER A 551 17.17 -13.65 6.80
N HIS A 552 16.96 -13.56 8.12
CA HIS A 552 16.12 -12.53 8.75
C HIS A 552 16.92 -11.26 9.12
N GLU A 553 18.23 -11.19 8.87
CA GLU A 553 19.10 -10.15 9.43
C GLU A 553 18.78 -8.72 8.95
N ARG A 554 18.05 -8.57 7.83
CA ARG A 554 17.53 -7.27 7.37
C ARG A 554 16.00 -7.13 7.46
N ALA A 555 15.30 -8.20 7.84
CA ALA A 555 13.87 -8.19 8.13
C ALA A 555 13.60 -7.76 9.60
N ARG A 556 14.30 -6.70 10.05
CA ARG A 556 14.29 -6.16 11.43
C ARG A 556 14.41 -4.62 11.43
N ARG A 557 14.14 -3.97 12.56
CA ARG A 557 14.36 -2.53 12.80
C ARG A 557 15.26 -2.28 14.01
N ARG A 558 16.34 -1.53 13.81
CA ARG A 558 17.33 -1.17 14.84
C ARG A 558 16.91 0.06 15.64
N TRP A 559 15.81 -0.05 16.38
CA TRP A 559 15.32 1.00 17.29
C TRP A 559 16.40 1.45 18.29
N ASP A 560 17.28 0.54 18.69
CA ASP A 560 18.41 0.79 19.59
C ASP A 560 19.44 1.80 19.05
N LEU A 561 19.41 2.13 17.75
CA LEU A 561 20.22 3.22 17.21
C LEU A 561 19.64 4.59 17.56
N ALA A 562 18.31 4.72 17.57
CA ALA A 562 17.61 5.97 17.87
C ALA A 562 17.29 6.14 19.36
N ASP A 563 17.20 5.04 20.11
CA ASP A 563 17.08 5.04 21.57
C ASP A 563 18.44 5.32 22.28
N ASP A 564 19.58 5.32 21.57
CA ASP A 564 20.91 5.63 22.12
C ASP A 564 21.20 7.15 22.14
N GLU A 565 21.27 7.72 23.35
CA GLU A 565 21.52 9.15 23.59
C GLU A 565 22.90 9.64 23.10
N HIS A 566 23.83 8.76 22.75
CA HIS A 566 25.15 9.10 22.21
C HIS A 566 25.19 9.13 20.68
N LEU A 567 24.12 8.70 20.00
CA LEU A 567 24.04 8.65 18.53
C LEU A 567 23.17 9.76 17.92
N ARG A 568 23.55 10.18 16.71
CA ARG A 568 22.86 11.22 15.92
C ARG A 568 21.51 10.75 15.35
N PHE A 569 21.20 9.44 15.36
CA PHE A 569 19.89 8.92 14.95
C PHE A 569 18.76 9.46 15.86
N GLN A 570 18.98 9.54 17.18
CA GLN A 570 18.04 10.17 18.12
C GLN A 570 17.69 11.60 17.68
N GLN A 571 18.66 12.35 17.15
CA GLN A 571 18.48 13.75 16.74
C GLN A 571 17.68 13.89 15.43
N LEU A 572 17.65 12.85 14.59
CA LEU A 572 16.73 12.76 13.46
C LEU A 572 15.32 12.37 13.90
N GLU A 573 15.19 11.55 14.95
CA GLU A 573 13.90 11.28 15.59
C GLU A 573 13.31 12.52 16.27
N ASP A 574 14.12 13.27 17.02
CA ASP A 574 13.73 14.55 17.63
C ASP A 574 13.27 15.56 16.58
N TRP A 575 13.86 15.54 15.37
CA TRP A 575 13.37 16.35 14.25
C TRP A 575 11.96 15.95 13.82
N ASP A 576 11.66 14.65 13.74
CA ASP A 576 10.31 14.15 13.43
C ASP A 576 9.27 14.65 14.45
N VAL A 577 9.63 14.56 15.73
CA VAL A 577 8.83 15.07 16.84
C VAL A 577 8.57 16.58 16.70
N GLU A 578 9.59 17.40 16.38
CA GLU A 578 9.41 18.84 16.20
C GLU A 578 8.61 19.20 14.93
N MET A 579 8.78 18.47 13.82
CA MET A 579 7.92 18.61 12.64
C MET A 579 6.44 18.33 12.97
N HIS A 580 6.15 17.28 13.73
CA HIS A 580 4.79 16.91 14.12
C HIS A 580 4.19 17.82 15.21
N LYS A 581 5.01 18.40 16.10
CA LYS A 581 4.59 19.50 17.00
C LYS A 581 4.22 20.75 16.21
N CYS A 582 5.03 21.13 15.23
CA CYS A 582 4.77 22.28 14.35
C CYS A 582 3.45 22.12 13.59
N GLU A 583 3.23 20.98 12.93
CA GLU A 583 1.95 20.70 12.26
C GLU A 583 0.76 20.65 13.24
N SER A 584 0.93 20.04 14.42
CA SER A 584 -0.16 19.97 15.40
C SER A 584 -0.60 21.35 15.91
N LYS A 585 0.32 22.32 15.96
CA LYS A 585 0.04 23.72 16.34
C LYS A 585 -0.57 24.54 15.20
N TYR A 586 -0.02 24.46 13.98
CA TYR A 586 -0.35 25.39 12.88
C TYR A 586 -1.20 24.79 11.74
N ARG A 587 -1.31 23.46 11.66
CA ARG A 587 -2.16 22.70 10.73
C ARG A 587 -2.02 23.13 9.26
N PHE A 588 -0.79 23.09 8.77
CA PHE A 588 -0.44 23.35 7.37
C PHE A 588 -0.75 22.14 6.46
N CYS A 589 -0.50 20.91 6.91
CA CYS A 589 -0.67 19.67 6.14
C CYS A 589 -2.10 19.11 6.30
N ARG A 590 -3.06 19.79 5.66
CA ARG A 590 -4.47 19.38 5.54
C ARG A 590 -5.14 20.00 4.32
N GLN A 591 -6.26 19.40 3.92
CA GLN A 591 -7.10 19.86 2.81
C GLN A 591 -7.50 21.34 2.96
N GLY A 592 -7.42 22.09 1.86
CA GLY A 592 -7.83 23.51 1.81
C GLY A 592 -6.81 24.49 2.43
N SER A 593 -5.70 24.01 2.98
CA SER A 593 -4.57 24.87 3.36
C SER A 593 -3.95 25.49 2.12
N SER A 594 -4.10 26.79 1.92
CA SER A 594 -3.50 27.50 0.80
C SER A 594 -1.98 27.37 0.80
N VAL A 595 -1.42 26.85 -0.28
CA VAL A 595 0.02 26.85 -0.59
C VAL A 595 0.29 27.99 -1.56
N GLN A 596 1.31 28.81 -1.32
CA GLN A 596 1.76 29.78 -2.32
C GLN A 596 3.29 29.89 -2.34
N ALA A 597 3.90 29.62 -3.49
CA ALA A 597 5.31 29.96 -3.72
C ALA A 597 5.52 31.47 -3.54
N VAL A 598 6.63 31.83 -2.91
CA VAL A 598 7.04 33.21 -2.64
C VAL A 598 8.31 33.55 -3.41
N HIS A 599 9.30 32.67 -3.38
CA HIS A 599 10.59 32.88 -4.02
C HIS A 599 11.22 31.53 -4.40
N VAL A 600 11.84 31.47 -5.57
CA VAL A 600 12.67 30.35 -6.02
C VAL A 600 13.91 30.94 -6.69
N SER A 601 15.09 30.45 -6.33
CA SER A 601 16.36 30.84 -6.94
C SER A 601 17.24 29.61 -7.16
N ASN A 602 17.42 29.20 -8.42
CA ASN A 602 18.38 28.14 -8.78
C ASN A 602 19.84 28.55 -8.53
N GLN A 603 20.12 29.85 -8.57
CA GLN A 603 21.43 30.44 -8.31
C GLN A 603 21.76 30.38 -6.81
N ASP A 604 20.84 30.79 -5.94
CA ASP A 604 21.04 30.77 -4.49
C ASP A 604 20.69 29.41 -3.87
N LYS A 605 20.09 28.50 -4.64
CA LYS A 605 19.48 27.25 -4.17
C LYS A 605 18.46 27.48 -3.04
N VAL A 606 17.68 28.56 -3.15
CA VAL A 606 16.68 28.96 -2.14
C VAL A 606 15.25 28.68 -2.64
N ILE A 607 14.43 28.07 -1.79
CA ILE A 607 12.99 27.92 -1.97
C ILE A 607 12.26 28.56 -0.79
N VAL A 608 11.25 29.38 -1.06
CA VAL A 608 10.35 29.98 -0.07
C VAL A 608 8.90 29.82 -0.49
N PHE A 609 8.04 29.42 0.44
CA PHE A 609 6.60 29.43 0.28
C PHE A 609 5.86 29.81 1.57
N GLU A 610 4.65 30.32 1.43
CA GLU A 610 3.68 30.49 2.53
C GLU A 610 2.67 29.34 2.51
N ARG A 611 2.37 28.76 3.68
CA ARG A 611 1.34 27.71 3.81
C ARG A 611 0.62 27.75 5.17
N GLY A 612 -0.66 27.42 5.19
CA GLY A 612 -1.44 27.32 6.43
C GLY A 612 -1.71 28.67 7.08
N ASP A 613 -1.85 28.72 8.41
CA ASP A 613 -2.07 29.99 9.11
C ASP A 613 -0.76 30.78 9.26
N ARG A 614 -0.48 31.66 8.29
CA ARG A 614 0.59 32.69 8.34
C ARG A 614 2.00 32.13 8.59
N LEU A 615 2.28 30.89 8.18
CA LEU A 615 3.65 30.38 8.16
C LEU A 615 4.39 30.79 6.89
N LEU A 616 5.67 31.12 7.06
CA LEU A 616 6.65 31.35 6.01
C LEU A 616 7.73 30.27 6.12
N PHE A 617 7.79 29.38 5.14
CA PHE A 617 8.78 28.31 5.06
C PHE A 617 9.97 28.76 4.20
N VAL A 618 11.19 28.52 4.67
CA VAL A 618 12.42 28.93 3.98
C VAL A 618 13.41 27.76 3.97
N PHE A 619 13.92 27.43 2.78
CA PHE A 619 14.90 26.38 2.55
C PHE A 619 16.10 26.97 1.79
N ASN A 620 17.31 26.80 2.32
CA ASN A 620 18.58 27.03 1.62
C ASN A 620 19.24 25.67 1.35
N PHE A 621 19.07 25.15 0.13
CA PHE A 621 19.71 23.93 -0.35
C PHE A 621 21.16 24.14 -0.81
N HIS A 622 21.70 25.36 -0.78
CA HIS A 622 23.06 25.59 -1.27
C HIS A 622 24.07 24.76 -0.46
N PRO A 623 24.97 24.00 -1.12
CA PRO A 623 25.91 23.11 -0.44
C PRO A 623 27.00 23.80 0.41
N SER A 624 27.06 25.13 0.41
CA SER A 624 28.18 25.89 0.99
C SER A 624 27.86 27.37 1.29
N ALA A 625 27.11 28.07 0.43
CA ALA A 625 26.78 29.47 0.63
C ALA A 625 25.75 29.67 1.75
N SER A 626 26.05 30.61 2.64
CA SER A 626 25.16 31.08 3.71
C SER A 626 24.85 32.55 3.49
N TYR A 627 23.59 32.96 3.57
CA TYR A 627 23.15 34.30 3.21
C TYR A 627 22.77 35.12 4.44
N THR A 628 23.36 36.31 4.60
CA THR A 628 22.98 37.30 5.61
C THR A 628 22.10 38.37 4.97
N ASP A 629 21.11 38.87 5.71
CA ASP A 629 20.13 39.87 5.24
C ASP A 629 19.40 39.46 3.93
N TYR A 630 19.16 38.16 3.75
CA TYR A 630 18.43 37.67 2.58
C TYR A 630 16.98 38.15 2.63
N ARG A 631 16.56 38.88 1.60
CA ARG A 631 15.25 39.55 1.56
C ARG A 631 14.17 38.61 1.04
N VAL A 632 13.36 38.10 1.95
CA VAL A 632 12.24 37.20 1.66
C VAL A 632 10.93 37.99 1.62
N GLY A 633 10.10 37.76 0.60
CA GLY A 633 8.77 38.37 0.50
C GLY A 633 7.80 37.85 1.57
N ALA A 634 6.87 38.69 2.03
CA ALA A 634 5.84 38.33 3.01
C ALA A 634 4.48 38.94 2.62
N THR A 635 3.41 38.14 2.69
CA THR A 635 2.04 38.58 2.39
C THR A 635 1.45 39.46 3.47
N TRP A 636 1.82 39.22 4.74
CA TRP A 636 1.23 39.90 5.90
C TRP A 636 2.27 40.79 6.62
N PRO A 637 1.91 42.02 7.02
CA PRO A 637 2.79 42.89 7.79
C PRO A 637 2.75 42.54 9.29
N GLY A 638 3.91 42.59 9.94
CA GLY A 638 4.06 42.46 11.39
C GLY A 638 5.47 41.99 11.77
N THR A 639 5.54 41.04 12.70
CA THR A 639 6.79 40.46 13.20
C THR A 639 6.74 38.94 13.10
N TYR A 640 7.69 38.35 12.37
CA TYR A 640 7.85 36.91 12.23
C TYR A 640 8.84 36.38 13.28
N GLU A 641 8.57 35.18 13.80
CA GLU A 641 9.38 34.50 14.82
C GLU A 641 9.63 33.05 14.39
N VAL A 642 10.81 32.50 14.69
CA VAL A 642 11.18 31.12 14.33
C VAL A 642 10.34 30.14 15.15
N VAL A 643 9.70 29.18 14.48
CA VAL A 643 8.85 28.15 15.12
C VAL A 643 9.28 26.72 14.82
N LEU A 644 10.18 26.54 13.86
CA LEU A 644 10.91 25.29 13.61
C LEU A 644 12.25 25.65 12.94
N ASP A 645 13.34 25.04 13.38
CA ASP A 645 14.69 25.24 12.82
C ASP A 645 15.44 23.91 12.75
N SER A 646 15.89 23.55 11.55
CA SER A 646 16.71 22.35 11.33
C SER A 646 18.19 22.53 11.68
N ASP A 647 18.66 23.76 11.91
CA ASP A 647 20.01 24.02 12.39
C ASP A 647 20.13 23.94 13.93
N ALA A 648 19.04 23.72 14.66
CA ALA A 648 19.11 23.61 16.11
C ALA A 648 19.95 22.40 16.58
N SER A 649 20.76 22.58 17.61
CA SER A 649 21.78 21.60 18.02
C SER A 649 21.21 20.31 18.61
N ASN A 650 19.98 20.32 19.12
CA ASN A 650 19.28 19.10 19.54
C ASN A 650 18.93 18.20 18.35
N VAL A 651 18.63 18.77 17.17
CA VAL A 651 18.28 18.02 15.94
C VAL A 651 19.48 17.86 14.99
N ALA A 652 20.69 17.73 15.52
CA ALA A 652 21.94 17.60 14.75
C ALA A 652 22.15 18.74 13.72
N GLY A 653 21.97 19.99 14.17
CA GLY A 653 22.42 21.20 13.46
C GLY A 653 23.52 21.95 14.22
N LEU A 654 24.00 23.06 13.67
CA LEU A 654 25.16 23.81 14.21
C LEU A 654 24.81 24.97 15.15
N GLY A 655 23.53 25.20 15.44
CA GLY A 655 23.02 26.18 16.41
C GLY A 655 23.14 27.64 15.98
N ARG A 656 23.17 27.93 14.67
CA ARG A 656 23.47 29.27 14.13
C ARG A 656 22.25 30.19 14.05
N ILE A 657 21.02 29.66 14.19
CA ILE A 657 19.78 30.45 14.25
C ILE A 657 19.47 30.82 15.70
N HIS A 658 19.22 32.11 15.96
CA HIS A 658 18.85 32.61 17.29
C HIS A 658 17.34 32.75 17.42
N TRP A 659 16.68 31.73 17.97
CA TRP A 659 15.21 31.64 18.12
C TRP A 659 14.52 32.84 18.81
N HIS A 660 15.25 33.59 19.63
CA HIS A 660 14.73 34.79 20.32
C HIS A 660 14.73 36.06 19.45
N VAL A 661 15.31 36.00 18.24
CA VAL A 661 15.33 37.14 17.31
C VAL A 661 13.96 37.29 16.65
N LYS A 662 13.42 38.50 16.77
CA LYS A 662 12.16 38.91 16.16
C LYS A 662 12.45 39.55 14.79
N HIS A 663 11.78 39.09 13.74
CA HIS A 663 12.03 39.52 12.37
C HIS A 663 10.89 40.43 11.86
N PRO A 664 10.98 41.76 12.01
CA PRO A 664 9.94 42.68 11.56
C PRO A 664 9.89 42.80 10.03
N THR A 665 8.69 42.88 9.48
CA THR A 665 8.48 43.14 8.05
C THR A 665 8.71 44.61 7.71
N THR A 666 9.32 44.87 6.56
CA THR A 666 9.42 46.19 5.94
C THR A 666 8.34 46.39 4.87
N ASN A 667 7.91 47.63 4.65
CA ASN A 667 6.98 48.02 3.57
C ASN A 667 7.66 48.10 2.18
N VAL A 668 8.74 47.35 1.99
CA VAL A 668 9.40 47.13 0.70
C VAL A 668 8.97 45.75 0.23
N GLY A 669 8.22 45.66 -0.87
CA GLY A 669 7.81 44.37 -1.43
C GLY A 669 8.99 43.59 -2.03
N ALA A 670 8.91 42.27 -2.03
CA ALA A 670 9.89 41.38 -2.68
C ALA A 670 9.17 40.17 -3.32
N SER A 671 9.67 39.69 -4.46
CA SER A 671 9.12 38.56 -5.23
C SER A 671 7.59 38.53 -5.34
N GLY A 672 6.99 39.67 -5.71
CA GLY A 672 5.54 39.81 -5.89
C GLY A 672 4.72 39.97 -4.60
N ARG A 673 5.35 39.93 -3.42
CA ARG A 673 4.70 40.13 -2.11
C ARG A 673 4.72 41.61 -1.69
N PRO A 674 3.69 42.10 -0.96
CA PRO A 674 3.57 43.51 -0.56
C PRO A 674 4.59 43.95 0.50
N HIS A 675 5.06 43.03 1.34
CA HIS A 675 6.07 43.28 2.37
C HIS A 675 7.29 42.39 2.16
N SER A 676 8.38 42.63 2.89
CA SER A 676 9.51 41.70 2.97
C SER A 676 10.23 41.76 4.31
N VAL A 677 10.82 40.63 4.68
CA VAL A 677 11.58 40.39 5.91
C VAL A 677 13.04 40.08 5.56
N LEU A 678 13.98 40.40 6.46
CA LEU A 678 15.40 40.07 6.33
C LEU A 678 15.74 38.89 7.24
N LEU A 679 16.34 37.84 6.66
CA LEU A 679 16.65 36.59 7.33
C LEU A 679 18.13 36.21 7.15
N TYR A 680 18.66 35.42 8.09
CA TYR A 680 19.96 34.75 7.95
C TYR A 680 19.72 33.29 7.60
N LEU A 681 20.25 32.83 6.47
CA LEU A 681 19.98 31.53 5.87
C LEU A 681 21.29 30.70 5.75
N PRO A 682 21.67 29.90 6.75
CA PRO A 682 22.85 29.05 6.67
C PRO A 682 22.74 27.98 5.57
N ALA A 683 23.87 27.59 5.00
CA ALA A 683 23.99 26.53 4.00
C ALA A 683 23.39 25.20 4.49
N ARG A 684 22.65 24.51 3.61
CA ARG A 684 21.87 23.28 3.89
C ARG A 684 21.04 23.38 5.18
N THR A 685 20.15 24.36 5.24
CA THR A 685 19.17 24.48 6.34
C THR A 685 17.77 24.82 5.84
N CYS A 686 16.77 24.45 6.64
CA CYS A 686 15.41 24.95 6.55
C CYS A 686 14.92 25.53 7.89
N GLN A 687 14.15 26.61 7.81
CA GLN A 687 13.45 27.22 8.94
C GLN A 687 11.98 27.43 8.59
N VAL A 688 11.13 27.50 9.62
CA VAL A 688 9.73 27.92 9.52
C VAL A 688 9.50 29.09 10.47
N TYR A 689 8.90 30.15 9.95
CA TYR A 689 8.56 31.35 10.72
C TYR A 689 7.04 31.51 10.79
N HIS A 690 6.53 32.05 11.91
CA HIS A 690 5.11 32.37 12.12
C HIS A 690 4.92 33.85 12.49
N LEU A 691 3.80 34.43 12.05
CA LEU A 691 3.36 35.78 12.41
C LEU A 691 2.19 35.71 13.40
N GLU A 692 2.44 35.86 14.70
CA GLU A 692 1.38 35.70 15.73
C GLU A 692 0.26 36.76 15.61
N THR A 693 0.61 38.03 15.41
CA THR A 693 -0.34 39.15 15.31
C THR A 693 -0.02 40.04 14.11
N PRO A 694 -0.91 40.13 13.09
CA PRO A 694 -0.74 41.07 11.99
C PRO A 694 -0.87 42.53 12.44
N ALA A 695 -0.23 43.45 11.73
CA ALA A 695 -0.37 44.88 11.99
C ALA A 695 -1.84 45.34 11.89
N SER A 696 -2.30 46.12 12.88
CA SER A 696 -3.71 46.44 13.08
C SER A 696 -4.34 47.17 11.89
N GLY A 697 -5.42 46.61 11.34
CA GLY A 697 -6.21 47.21 10.27
C GLY A 697 -5.99 46.61 8.87
N PHE A 698 -5.03 45.70 8.69
CA PHE A 698 -4.84 44.99 7.42
C PHE A 698 -6.06 44.13 7.06
N LYS A 699 -6.55 44.25 5.82
CA LYS A 699 -7.54 43.35 5.21
C LYS A 699 -6.94 42.75 3.94
N PHE A 700 -6.82 41.43 3.91
CA PHE A 700 -6.39 40.69 2.74
C PHE A 700 -7.53 40.63 1.71
N ASP A 701 -7.25 41.02 0.46
CA ASP A 701 -8.15 40.83 -0.69
C ASP A 701 -7.61 39.64 -1.50
N PRO A 702 -8.23 38.43 -1.41
CA PRO A 702 -7.62 37.16 -1.82
C PRO A 702 -7.62 36.92 -3.34
N LYS A 703 -7.48 37.97 -4.15
CA LYS A 703 -7.39 37.84 -5.60
C LYS A 703 -6.06 37.19 -5.98
N PRO A 704 -6.06 36.10 -6.77
CA PRO A 704 -4.82 35.51 -7.25
C PRO A 704 -4.05 36.53 -8.09
N ALA A 705 -2.75 36.63 -7.87
CA ALA A 705 -1.87 37.40 -8.74
C ALA A 705 -1.95 36.81 -10.16
N LYS A 706 -2.06 37.68 -11.18
CA LYS A 706 -2.05 37.22 -12.57
C LYS A 706 -0.71 36.54 -12.86
N THR A 707 -0.77 35.31 -13.37
CA THR A 707 0.40 34.60 -13.88
C THR A 707 1.09 35.44 -14.96
N VAL A 708 2.37 35.75 -14.76
CA VAL A 708 3.17 36.56 -15.69
C VAL A 708 3.74 35.67 -16.79
N SER A 709 2.86 35.09 -17.60
CA SER A 709 3.19 34.17 -18.68
C SER A 709 3.29 34.86 -20.05
N GLU A 710 4.06 35.95 -20.13
CA GLU A 710 4.47 36.56 -21.41
C GLU A 710 5.98 36.71 -21.49
N ALA A 711 6.66 35.64 -21.90
CA ALA A 711 8.05 35.70 -22.33
C ALA A 711 8.14 36.58 -23.59
N LYS A 712 8.78 37.76 -23.47
CA LYS A 712 8.95 38.70 -24.58
C LYS A 712 9.74 38.05 -25.72
N LYS A 713 9.16 38.02 -26.93
CA LYS A 713 9.87 37.59 -28.13
C LYS A 713 11.08 38.51 -28.41
N PRO A 714 12.17 37.98 -29.00
CA PRO A 714 13.33 38.80 -29.36
C PRO A 714 12.95 39.93 -30.32
N VAL A 715 13.55 41.11 -30.12
CA VAL A 715 13.35 42.29 -30.97
C VAL A 715 14.27 42.21 -32.19
N THR A 716 13.71 42.31 -33.39
CA THR A 716 14.44 42.68 -34.61
C THR A 716 14.01 44.08 -35.06
N SER A 717 14.92 44.80 -35.71
CA SER A 717 14.84 46.26 -35.92
C SER A 717 14.12 46.67 -37.21
N ALA A 718 13.30 47.75 -37.16
CA ALA A 718 13.40 48.92 -38.07
C ALA A 718 12.25 49.97 -37.91
N THR A 719 12.54 51.09 -37.23
CA THR A 719 12.11 52.49 -37.53
C THR A 719 10.61 52.90 -37.72
N PRO A 720 10.25 54.21 -37.61
CA PRO A 720 8.94 54.60 -37.01
C PRO A 720 8.05 55.61 -37.78
N THR A 721 6.76 55.69 -37.42
CA THR A 721 5.82 56.87 -37.41
C THR A 721 4.39 56.38 -37.08
N ALA A 722 3.40 57.13 -36.57
CA ALA A 722 3.36 58.47 -35.93
C ALA A 722 2.14 58.64 -34.99
N ALA A 723 2.30 59.51 -33.98
CA ALA A 723 1.34 60.47 -33.37
C ALA A 723 -0.16 60.14 -33.05
N ALA A 724 -0.51 60.45 -31.78
CA ALA A 724 -1.81 60.96 -31.28
C ALA A 724 -3.05 60.00 -31.28
N THR A 725 -4.12 60.20 -30.50
CA THR A 725 -4.49 61.28 -29.54
C THR A 725 -5.21 60.74 -28.29
N LYS A 726 -5.23 61.54 -27.21
CA LYS A 726 -6.00 61.44 -25.95
C LYS A 726 -7.39 62.12 -26.12
N PRO A 727 -8.28 62.35 -25.10
CA PRO A 727 -8.42 61.83 -23.72
C PRO A 727 -9.92 61.60 -23.26
N ILE A 728 -10.17 61.57 -21.92
CA ILE A 728 -11.43 61.93 -21.18
C ILE A 728 -12.60 60.89 -21.16
N ALA A 729 -13.38 60.70 -20.07
CA ALA A 729 -13.15 60.83 -18.61
C ALA A 729 -14.38 60.32 -17.78
N LYS A 730 -14.16 59.96 -16.50
CA LYS A 730 -15.03 60.21 -15.30
C LYS A 730 -16.44 59.56 -15.19
N ASP A 731 -16.71 58.78 -14.12
CA ASP A 731 -17.38 59.15 -12.84
C ASP A 731 -18.93 58.93 -12.93
N ASN A 732 -19.76 58.62 -11.92
CA ASN A 732 -19.68 58.22 -10.50
C ASN A 732 -21.11 57.71 -10.08
N VAL A 733 -21.39 56.59 -9.36
CA VAL A 733 -21.40 56.35 -7.88
C VAL A 733 -22.79 55.91 -7.32
N THR A 734 -22.78 54.95 -6.36
CA THR A 734 -23.81 54.53 -5.34
C THR A 734 -25.21 53.95 -5.68
N GLN A 735 -25.47 52.75 -5.13
CA GLN A 735 -26.62 52.31 -4.29
C GLN A 735 -28.08 52.31 -4.88
N THR A 736 -29.09 51.54 -4.40
CA THR A 736 -29.30 50.76 -3.15
C THR A 736 -30.36 49.63 -3.28
N ALA A 737 -30.26 48.60 -2.42
CA ALA A 737 -31.37 47.94 -1.65
C ALA A 737 -32.47 46.99 -2.25
N LYS A 738 -32.71 45.91 -1.47
CA LYS A 738 -33.99 45.25 -1.07
C LYS A 738 -34.70 44.17 -1.94
N ASN A 739 -34.63 42.93 -1.43
CA ASN A 739 -35.69 41.97 -1.09
C ASN A 739 -36.99 41.81 -1.93
N ALA A 740 -37.27 40.55 -2.31
CA ALA A 740 -38.62 39.95 -2.27
C ALA A 740 -38.54 38.42 -2.01
N LYS A 741 -39.57 37.82 -1.39
CA LYS A 741 -39.80 36.36 -1.28
C LYS A 741 -41.12 36.02 -1.97
N VAL A 742 -41.21 34.88 -2.65
CA VAL A 742 -42.49 34.20 -3.01
C VAL A 742 -42.29 32.68 -2.91
N HIS A 743 -43.35 31.94 -2.54
CA HIS A 743 -43.39 30.47 -2.44
C HIS A 743 -43.95 29.84 -3.72
N TYR A 744 -43.67 28.54 -3.96
CA TYR A 744 -44.65 27.50 -4.35
C TYR A 744 -44.05 26.13 -3.93
N HIS A 745 -44.71 25.36 -3.06
CA HIS A 745 -45.72 24.30 -3.32
C HIS A 745 -45.20 23.05 -4.06
N VAL A 746 -45.39 21.90 -3.40
CA VAL A 746 -45.18 20.55 -3.93
C VAL A 746 -46.52 19.97 -4.38
N ILE A 747 -46.55 19.33 -5.56
CA ILE A 747 -47.58 18.38 -5.97
C ILE A 747 -46.85 17.18 -6.59
N GLY A 748 -47.22 15.96 -6.18
CA GLY A 748 -46.78 14.72 -6.82
C GLY A 748 -47.95 14.02 -7.50
N GLY A 749 -47.69 13.40 -8.66
CA GLY A 749 -48.67 12.64 -9.44
C GLY A 749 -48.01 12.01 -10.68
N PRO A 750 -48.25 10.73 -11.00
CA PRO A 750 -47.59 10.02 -12.11
C PRO A 750 -48.38 10.11 -13.44
N LEU A 751 -47.91 9.35 -14.45
CA LEU A 751 -48.40 9.15 -15.84
C LEU A 751 -47.65 9.99 -16.91
N PRO A 752 -47.65 9.59 -18.20
CA PRO A 752 -47.91 8.25 -18.81
C PRO A 752 -46.73 7.75 -19.69
N PRO A 753 -46.78 6.51 -20.22
CA PRO A 753 -45.84 6.07 -21.26
C PRO A 753 -46.07 6.79 -22.61
N VAL A 754 -45.01 6.92 -23.42
CA VAL A 754 -45.01 7.52 -24.77
C VAL A 754 -44.63 6.44 -25.81
N PRO A 755 -45.26 6.38 -27.00
CA PRO A 755 -45.34 5.13 -27.77
C PRO A 755 -44.37 5.00 -28.95
N THR A 756 -44.20 3.76 -29.42
CA THR A 756 -43.80 3.42 -30.79
C THR A 756 -45.02 3.30 -31.71
N VAL A 757 -44.95 3.81 -32.95
CA VAL A 757 -45.59 3.26 -34.17
C VAL A 757 -45.05 4.01 -35.41
N ASP A 758 -45.07 3.33 -36.55
CA ASP A 758 -44.39 3.67 -37.80
C ASP A 758 -45.19 4.56 -38.80
N GLY A 759 -44.54 4.91 -39.92
CA GLY A 759 -45.11 5.39 -41.20
C GLY A 759 -43.99 5.44 -42.25
N GLU A 760 -44.07 4.75 -43.40
CA GLU A 760 -44.91 5.01 -44.60
C GLU A 760 -44.50 6.31 -45.36
N SER A 761 -44.38 6.35 -46.70
CA SER A 761 -44.55 5.31 -47.75
C SER A 761 -44.01 5.72 -49.16
N SER A 762 -43.89 4.72 -50.04
CA SER A 762 -44.17 4.73 -51.51
C SER A 762 -43.53 5.70 -52.55
N THR A 763 -42.67 5.12 -53.41
CA THR A 763 -42.73 5.04 -54.92
C THR A 763 -42.56 6.24 -55.89
N LEU A 764 -42.13 5.88 -57.12
CA LEU A 764 -42.09 6.58 -58.44
C LEU A 764 -40.87 7.52 -58.69
N ASP A 765 -39.96 7.29 -59.67
CA ASP A 765 -40.03 7.21 -61.17
C ASP A 765 -39.72 8.60 -61.80
N SER A 766 -38.95 8.82 -62.90
CA SER A 766 -38.56 7.97 -64.05
C SER A 766 -37.28 8.42 -64.80
N SER A 767 -36.82 7.59 -65.76
CA SER A 767 -35.95 7.93 -66.94
C SER A 767 -34.45 8.22 -66.68
N SER A 768 -33.48 8.00 -67.59
CA SER A 768 -33.38 7.18 -68.83
C SER A 768 -31.90 7.00 -69.28
N GLY A 769 -31.58 5.99 -70.12
CA GLY A 769 -30.37 6.03 -70.99
C GLY A 769 -29.50 4.76 -71.19
N LYS A 770 -29.70 4.06 -72.33
CA LYS A 770 -28.75 3.32 -73.21
C LYS A 770 -27.47 2.65 -72.60
N VAL A 771 -27.20 1.33 -72.67
CA VAL A 771 -27.09 0.36 -73.81
C VAL A 771 -25.99 0.77 -74.84
N PRO A 772 -25.04 -0.08 -75.32
CA PRO A 772 -25.06 -1.57 -75.43
C PRO A 772 -23.74 -2.38 -75.14
N SER A 773 -23.86 -3.72 -75.22
CA SER A 773 -22.88 -4.69 -75.79
C SER A 773 -21.57 -5.06 -75.03
N ARG A 774 -21.01 -6.28 -75.16
CA ARG A 774 -21.41 -7.48 -75.93
C ARG A 774 -20.95 -8.81 -75.30
N SER A 775 -21.72 -9.86 -75.59
CA SER A 775 -21.50 -11.31 -75.49
C SER A 775 -20.28 -11.81 -76.34
N PRO A 776 -19.89 -13.13 -76.41
CA PRO A 776 -20.70 -14.34 -76.11
C PRO A 776 -20.01 -15.68 -75.64
N THR A 777 -20.86 -16.65 -75.22
CA THR A 777 -20.86 -18.11 -75.52
C THR A 777 -19.78 -19.14 -75.08
N ASN A 778 -20.33 -20.28 -74.60
CA ASN A 778 -20.11 -21.70 -74.98
C ASN A 778 -19.09 -22.62 -74.25
N GLY A 779 -19.51 -23.89 -74.10
CA GLY A 779 -18.73 -25.06 -73.68
C GLY A 779 -19.01 -25.54 -72.25
N GLY A 780 -19.57 -26.73 -71.96
CA GLY A 780 -20.31 -27.68 -72.81
C GLY A 780 -19.90 -29.15 -72.62
N ILE A 781 -20.88 -30.02 -72.25
CA ILE A 781 -20.86 -31.51 -72.34
C ILE A 781 -19.91 -32.18 -71.29
N ASN A 782 -20.36 -33.05 -70.36
CA ASN A 782 -20.73 -34.49 -70.46
C ASN A 782 -19.56 -35.41 -70.95
N ALA A 783 -19.35 -36.67 -70.52
CA ALA A 783 -20.06 -37.51 -69.54
C ALA A 783 -19.21 -38.73 -69.06
N GLN A 784 -19.64 -39.36 -67.96
CA GLN A 784 -19.66 -40.82 -67.66
C GLN A 784 -18.41 -41.74 -67.82
N THR A 785 -18.13 -42.47 -66.72
CA THR A 785 -18.00 -43.95 -66.65
C THR A 785 -18.30 -44.39 -65.20
N ARG A 786 -19.44 -45.02 -64.88
CA ARG A 786 -19.75 -46.48 -64.89
C ARG A 786 -18.64 -47.34 -64.24
N ARG A 787 -18.80 -48.04 -63.09
CA ARG A 787 -19.78 -49.10 -62.64
C ARG A 787 -19.80 -50.37 -63.53
N PRO A 788 -20.11 -51.59 -63.02
CA PRO A 788 -20.32 -52.08 -61.64
C PRO A 788 -19.65 -53.47 -61.33
N LYS A 789 -20.20 -54.22 -60.35
CA LYS A 789 -19.83 -55.55 -59.76
C LYS A 789 -18.83 -55.42 -58.60
N ALA A 790 -19.05 -55.92 -57.38
CA ALA A 790 -20.01 -56.87 -56.79
C ALA A 790 -19.77 -58.36 -57.11
N GLU A 791 -19.15 -59.04 -56.13
CA GLU A 791 -19.22 -60.49 -55.91
C GLU A 791 -19.14 -60.75 -54.38
N GLN A 792 -19.59 -61.91 -53.91
CA GLN A 792 -20.04 -62.14 -52.53
C GLN A 792 -19.81 -63.59 -52.11
N ARG A 793 -19.22 -63.79 -50.92
CA ARG A 793 -19.13 -65.04 -50.12
C ARG A 793 -18.81 -64.65 -48.67
N ASP A 794 -19.66 -64.98 -47.70
CA ASP A 794 -19.75 -66.27 -46.98
C ASP A 794 -18.56 -66.45 -46.02
N MET A 795 -18.77 -66.24 -44.71
CA MET A 795 -19.14 -67.29 -43.73
C MET A 795 -18.04 -68.35 -43.52
N ASP A 796 -17.42 -68.38 -42.34
CA ASP A 796 -17.89 -69.30 -41.28
C ASP A 796 -17.41 -68.81 -39.88
N SER A 797 -17.64 -69.61 -38.84
CA SER A 797 -17.50 -69.22 -37.43
C SER A 797 -16.91 -70.31 -36.50
N SER A 798 -15.96 -69.86 -35.66
CA SER A 798 -15.60 -70.43 -34.35
C SER A 798 -14.73 -71.71 -34.24
N LYS A 799 -14.04 -71.78 -33.08
CA LYS A 799 -13.54 -72.97 -32.33
C LYS A 799 -12.22 -73.68 -32.71
N ASN A 800 -11.25 -73.45 -31.81
CA ASN A 800 -10.63 -74.46 -30.92
C ASN A 800 -9.34 -75.24 -31.29
N ILE A 801 -8.37 -75.12 -30.37
CA ILE A 801 -7.55 -76.18 -29.71
C ILE A 801 -6.43 -76.88 -30.51
N GLY A 802 -5.27 -77.07 -29.85
CA GLY A 802 -4.12 -77.89 -30.30
C GLY A 802 -3.00 -77.04 -30.92
N ALA A 803 -1.77 -76.91 -30.41
CA ALA A 803 -0.88 -77.76 -29.60
C ALA A 803 -0.32 -79.00 -30.33
N LEU A 804 0.98 -78.98 -30.63
CA LEU A 804 1.93 -80.12 -30.71
C LEU A 804 3.36 -79.49 -30.75
N LYS A 805 4.29 -79.74 -29.82
CA LYS A 805 5.06 -80.97 -29.46
C LYS A 805 6.38 -81.08 -30.23
N ASP A 806 7.49 -81.53 -29.63
CA ASP A 806 7.77 -81.96 -28.23
C ASP A 806 9.22 -81.44 -27.87
N LEU A 807 10.03 -81.85 -26.88
CA LEU A 807 10.08 -83.02 -26.00
C LEU A 807 10.65 -82.65 -24.61
N LYS A 808 11.65 -83.39 -24.08
CA LYS A 808 12.21 -83.42 -22.70
C LYS A 808 13.67 -83.94 -22.73
N PRO A 809 14.48 -83.99 -21.63
CA PRO A 809 14.20 -83.91 -20.17
C PRO A 809 15.07 -82.85 -19.42
N SER A 810 15.27 -82.74 -18.08
CA SER A 810 15.08 -83.67 -16.93
C SER A 810 14.82 -83.01 -15.55
N LYS A 811 14.47 -83.89 -14.59
CA LYS A 811 14.50 -83.89 -13.10
C LYS A 811 15.54 -83.00 -12.36
N GLY A 812 15.30 -82.55 -11.11
CA GLY A 812 14.09 -82.63 -10.25
C GLY A 812 14.37 -82.51 -8.73
N VAL A 813 13.31 -82.51 -7.87
CA VAL A 813 13.30 -82.53 -6.37
C VAL A 813 13.64 -81.18 -5.67
N GLU A 814 13.22 -80.81 -4.43
CA GLU A 814 11.93 -80.74 -3.64
C GLU A 814 12.28 -80.41 -2.14
N LEU A 815 11.44 -80.12 -1.11
CA LEU A 815 9.98 -80.16 -0.83
C LEU A 815 9.64 -79.33 0.47
N SER A 816 8.43 -78.71 0.59
CA SER A 816 7.70 -78.34 1.86
C SER A 816 8.24 -77.18 2.76
N LYS A 817 7.48 -76.47 3.65
CA LYS A 817 6.02 -76.29 3.95
C LYS A 817 5.78 -75.10 4.94
N ASN A 818 4.57 -74.48 4.92
CA ASN A 818 3.88 -73.75 6.02
C ASN A 818 4.52 -72.46 6.63
N SER A 819 3.85 -71.56 7.39
CA SER A 819 2.44 -71.06 7.46
C SER A 819 2.28 -69.98 8.56
N ASN A 820 1.36 -69.00 8.42
CA ASN A 820 0.71 -68.22 9.52
C ASN A 820 1.63 -67.30 10.40
N SER A 821 1.17 -66.41 11.30
CA SER A 821 -0.05 -65.58 11.50
C SER A 821 0.20 -64.55 12.64
N SER A 822 -0.82 -63.77 13.06
CA SER A 822 -1.06 -63.22 14.44
C SER A 822 0.01 -62.30 15.09
N GLU A 823 -0.30 -61.03 15.40
CA GLU A 823 -0.85 -60.52 16.69
C GLU A 823 0.14 -60.52 17.89
N GLY A 824 0.01 -59.52 18.79
CA GLY A 824 0.88 -59.33 19.97
C GLY A 824 1.64 -57.99 19.93
N ALA A 825 1.11 -56.82 20.33
CA ALA A 825 0.35 -56.41 21.52
C ALA A 825 1.23 -56.03 22.76
N ALA A 826 1.50 -54.72 22.86
CA ALA A 826 1.56 -53.91 24.09
C ALA A 826 2.73 -54.04 25.10
N LYS A 827 2.87 -52.95 25.91
CA LYS A 827 3.59 -52.81 27.20
C LYS A 827 5.14 -52.85 27.13
N SER A 828 5.82 -51.70 27.28
CA SER A 828 6.22 -51.02 28.55
C SER A 828 7.26 -51.82 29.35
N VAL A 829 8.47 -51.32 29.62
CA VAL A 829 8.89 -50.36 30.68
C VAL A 829 10.32 -49.88 30.28
N LYS A 830 10.79 -48.62 30.36
CA LYS A 830 10.75 -47.51 31.35
C LYS A 830 11.76 -47.63 32.51
N GLU A 831 13.07 -47.47 32.20
CA GLU A 831 14.18 -47.20 33.15
C GLU A 831 15.45 -46.80 32.37
N ALA A 832 16.58 -46.40 32.99
CA ALA A 832 16.90 -45.15 33.71
C ALA A 832 18.39 -45.19 34.15
N GLY A 833 19.13 -44.06 34.09
CA GLY A 833 20.57 -43.96 34.46
C GLY A 833 21.53 -44.55 33.40
N ALA A 834 22.67 -43.98 32.99
CA ALA A 834 23.56 -42.87 33.43
C ALA A 834 24.56 -43.18 34.57
N GLU A 835 25.87 -43.19 34.21
CA GLU A 835 27.13 -42.84 34.97
C GLU A 835 28.36 -43.58 34.36
N VAL A 836 29.65 -43.24 34.61
CA VAL A 836 30.41 -41.96 34.49
C VAL A 836 31.94 -42.21 34.66
N ALA A 837 32.81 -41.32 34.12
CA ALA A 837 34.29 -41.21 34.38
C ALA A 837 35.19 -42.36 33.81
N VAL A 838 36.54 -42.32 33.76
CA VAL A 838 37.61 -41.66 34.57
C VAL A 838 38.78 -41.09 33.72
N LYS A 839 39.65 -40.27 34.35
CA LYS A 839 40.67 -39.31 33.84
C LYS A 839 42.03 -39.88 33.35
N SER A 840 42.74 -39.05 32.58
CA SER A 840 44.22 -38.98 32.41
C SER A 840 44.70 -37.50 32.38
N SER A 841 46.02 -37.20 32.38
CA SER A 841 46.55 -35.81 32.45
C SER A 841 48.09 -35.66 32.23
N ARG A 842 48.55 -34.42 31.94
CA ARG A 842 49.94 -33.86 32.00
C ARG A 842 50.94 -34.24 30.88
N ASP A 843 52.00 -33.49 30.49
CA ASP A 843 52.49 -32.07 30.58
C ASP A 843 53.80 -31.98 29.72
N SER A 844 54.40 -30.86 29.24
CA SER A 844 53.99 -29.48 28.87
C SER A 844 55.15 -28.69 28.15
N ALA A 845 54.85 -27.55 27.50
CA ALA A 845 55.72 -26.38 27.12
C ALA A 845 56.90 -26.45 26.08
N LEU A 846 56.75 -25.68 24.97
CA LEU A 846 57.65 -24.63 24.34
C LEU A 846 59.15 -24.90 23.96
N PRO A 847 59.83 -24.12 23.07
CA PRO A 847 59.39 -23.39 21.85
C PRO A 847 60.44 -23.28 20.67
N VAL A 848 60.07 -22.56 19.58
CA VAL A 848 60.89 -21.59 18.77
C VAL A 848 61.73 -21.99 17.51
N GLU A 849 61.53 -21.16 16.45
CA GLU A 849 62.38 -20.72 15.30
C GLU A 849 62.71 -21.52 14.00
N ASN A 850 62.61 -20.77 12.87
CA ASN A 850 63.47 -20.65 11.66
C ASN A 850 63.88 -21.89 10.80
N SER A 851 64.19 -21.76 9.48
CA SER A 851 63.80 -20.79 8.42
C SER A 851 64.12 -21.35 7.00
N ARG A 852 63.86 -20.58 5.94
CA ARG A 852 63.99 -20.92 4.49
C ARG A 852 65.37 -21.46 4.06
N VAL A 853 65.43 -22.28 2.98
CA VAL A 853 66.46 -22.17 1.91
C VAL A 853 66.06 -22.88 0.58
N VAL A 854 66.41 -22.21 -0.54
CA VAL A 854 66.72 -22.59 -1.96
C VAL A 854 66.71 -24.10 -2.38
N GLY A 855 66.39 -24.52 -3.61
CA GLY A 855 65.94 -23.82 -4.85
C GLY A 855 66.47 -24.45 -6.18
N ALA A 856 66.06 -23.92 -7.35
CA ALA A 856 66.46 -24.26 -8.74
C ALA A 856 66.18 -25.71 -9.26
N ARG A 857 65.31 -25.95 -10.27
CA ARG A 857 65.37 -25.67 -11.74
C ARG A 857 66.34 -26.56 -12.56
N GLN A 858 65.79 -27.45 -13.40
CA GLN A 858 66.30 -27.71 -14.77
C GLN A 858 65.23 -28.33 -15.72
N ASN A 859 65.01 -27.65 -16.86
CA ASN A 859 64.60 -28.08 -18.22
C ASN A 859 63.99 -29.48 -18.44
N GLN A 860 62.72 -29.60 -18.92
CA GLN A 860 62.25 -29.61 -20.35
C GLN A 860 62.19 -31.04 -20.98
N PRO A 861 61.49 -31.26 -22.13
CA PRO A 861 60.12 -30.83 -22.49
C PRO A 861 59.28 -31.95 -23.18
N SER A 862 57.94 -31.87 -23.15
CA SER A 862 57.05 -32.48 -24.18
C SER A 862 55.62 -31.93 -24.09
N PRO A 863 54.87 -31.77 -25.20
CA PRO A 863 53.54 -31.14 -25.19
C PRO A 863 52.37 -32.10 -25.53
N ALA A 864 51.17 -31.52 -25.51
CA ALA A 864 49.91 -31.95 -26.14
C ALA A 864 49.17 -33.16 -25.57
N ASP A 865 47.88 -32.94 -25.30
CA ASP A 865 46.82 -33.80 -25.83
C ASP A 865 45.93 -32.93 -26.75
N THR A 866 45.64 -33.43 -27.96
CA THR A 866 44.87 -32.73 -29.01
C THR A 866 44.22 -33.75 -29.96
N ALA A 867 43.26 -33.27 -30.75
CA ALA A 867 42.46 -33.99 -31.77
C ALA A 867 41.29 -34.84 -31.22
N SER A 868 40.05 -34.79 -31.75
CA SER A 868 39.51 -34.59 -33.13
C SER A 868 39.42 -35.88 -33.96
N ALA A 869 38.45 -36.10 -34.88
CA ALA A 869 37.13 -35.46 -35.13
C ALA A 869 36.38 -36.31 -36.21
N VAL A 870 35.83 -35.65 -37.26
CA VAL A 870 35.14 -36.17 -38.49
C VAL A 870 33.61 -36.35 -38.33
N LEU A 871 32.70 -35.51 -38.86
CA LEU A 871 32.72 -34.37 -39.83
C LEU A 871 32.60 -34.72 -41.34
N LYS A 872 31.45 -34.37 -41.96
CA LYS A 872 31.17 -34.04 -43.40
C LYS A 872 29.65 -33.70 -43.52
N SER A 873 29.15 -32.82 -44.40
CA SER A 873 29.75 -32.01 -45.49
C SER A 873 28.92 -30.73 -45.84
N SER A 874 29.56 -29.74 -46.48
CA SER A 874 29.06 -28.42 -46.98
C SER A 874 28.25 -28.53 -48.31
N PRO A 875 27.95 -27.46 -49.14
CA PRO A 875 28.28 -26.00 -49.08
C PRO A 875 27.21 -24.95 -49.54
N GLY A 876 27.51 -23.64 -49.35
CA GLY A 876 27.05 -22.47 -50.15
C GLY A 876 25.58 -22.02 -50.05
N ASP A 877 25.10 -20.93 -50.66
CA ASP A 877 25.65 -19.66 -51.25
C ASP A 877 24.43 -18.82 -51.77
N THR A 878 24.37 -17.48 -51.95
CA THR A 878 25.16 -16.26 -51.62
C THR A 878 24.20 -15.02 -51.56
N ALA A 879 24.65 -13.83 -51.12
CA ALA A 879 23.81 -12.62 -50.94
C ALA A 879 24.00 -11.52 -52.02
N LYS A 880 22.95 -10.72 -52.35
CA LYS A 880 23.07 -9.43 -53.09
C LYS A 880 21.80 -8.53 -53.17
N ALA A 881 22.05 -7.20 -53.21
CA ALA A 881 21.37 -6.12 -53.96
C ALA A 881 20.00 -5.50 -53.52
N ASP A 882 20.11 -4.33 -52.87
CA ASP A 882 19.67 -2.97 -53.32
C ASP A 882 18.20 -2.43 -53.41
N ARG A 883 18.09 -1.18 -52.90
CA ARG A 883 17.34 0.03 -53.36
C ARG A 883 15.86 0.32 -52.98
N ALA A 884 15.71 1.26 -52.03
CA ALA A 884 15.05 2.59 -52.09
C ALA A 884 13.89 2.85 -53.09
N LEU A 885 12.82 3.58 -52.74
CA LEU A 885 12.80 5.04 -52.46
C LEU A 885 11.51 5.51 -51.74
N SER A 886 11.42 6.76 -51.28
CA SER A 886 10.23 7.38 -50.63
C SER A 886 9.76 8.70 -51.28
N LYS A 887 8.44 8.98 -51.20
CA LYS A 887 7.70 10.28 -51.37
C LYS A 887 6.18 9.99 -51.56
N ALA A 888 5.22 10.92 -51.46
CA ALA A 888 5.02 12.06 -50.55
C ALA A 888 3.63 12.72 -50.82
N THR A 889 2.88 13.06 -49.75
CA THR A 889 1.86 14.13 -49.63
C THR A 889 0.60 14.21 -50.53
N GLU A 890 -0.52 14.55 -49.85
CA GLU A 890 -1.64 15.45 -50.23
C GLU A 890 -3.01 14.85 -50.65
N ARG A 891 -4.08 15.41 -50.04
CA ARG A 891 -5.53 15.45 -50.40
C ARG A 891 -6.52 14.41 -49.84
N ASP A 892 -7.34 14.93 -48.92
CA ASP A 892 -8.78 14.65 -48.72
C ASP A 892 -9.64 14.97 -49.97
N PRO A 893 -10.95 14.62 -50.04
CA PRO A 893 -11.74 13.73 -49.16
C PRO A 893 -12.59 12.69 -49.94
N ALA A 894 -13.27 11.75 -49.24
CA ALA A 894 -14.68 11.33 -49.47
C ALA A 894 -15.10 9.99 -48.81
N THR A 895 -15.96 10.09 -47.79
CA THR A 895 -17.15 9.25 -47.47
C THR A 895 -17.38 7.84 -48.09
N SER A 896 -17.81 6.91 -47.19
CA SER A 896 -18.81 5.84 -47.39
C SER A 896 -18.38 4.55 -48.15
N THR A 897 -18.99 3.36 -47.96
CA THR A 897 -19.77 2.74 -46.85
C THR A 897 -19.90 1.24 -47.14
N THR A 898 -19.66 0.35 -46.16
CA THR A 898 -20.10 -1.06 -46.25
C THR A 898 -20.54 -1.66 -44.90
N THR A 899 -21.54 -1.06 -44.27
CA THR A 899 -22.30 -1.71 -43.17
C THR A 899 -23.23 -2.78 -43.77
N GLY A 900 -23.14 -4.04 -43.34
CA GLY A 900 -23.98 -5.07 -44.00
C GLY A 900 -23.97 -6.52 -43.52
N SER A 901 -23.71 -6.85 -42.24
CA SER A 901 -23.95 -8.23 -41.72
C SER A 901 -23.99 -8.36 -40.19
N PHE A 902 -24.92 -7.68 -39.49
CA PHE A 902 -25.17 -7.96 -38.06
C PHE A 902 -26.63 -7.83 -37.59
N ALA A 903 -27.54 -7.34 -38.43
CA ALA A 903 -28.94 -7.10 -38.06
C ALA A 903 -29.86 -8.34 -38.08
N GLN A 904 -29.37 -9.52 -38.49
CA GLN A 904 -30.19 -10.74 -38.60
C GLN A 904 -30.05 -11.73 -37.43
N GLU A 905 -29.09 -11.53 -36.53
CA GLU A 905 -28.84 -12.47 -35.41
C GLU A 905 -29.65 -12.09 -34.15
N VAL A 906 -29.68 -10.80 -33.81
CA VAL A 906 -30.35 -10.26 -32.60
C VAL A 906 -31.86 -10.55 -32.56
N SER A 907 -32.51 -10.62 -33.73
CA SER A 907 -33.97 -10.80 -33.82
C SER A 907 -34.45 -12.21 -33.43
N ARG A 908 -33.58 -13.23 -33.43
CA ARG A 908 -33.96 -14.62 -33.11
C ARG A 908 -34.06 -14.92 -31.62
N THR A 909 -33.28 -14.21 -30.79
CA THR A 909 -33.23 -14.44 -29.34
C THR A 909 -34.46 -13.86 -28.62
N ALA A 910 -35.10 -12.84 -29.19
CA ALA A 910 -36.24 -12.13 -28.58
C ALA A 910 -37.58 -12.91 -28.62
N GLU A 911 -37.80 -13.80 -29.60
CA GLU A 911 -39.04 -14.59 -29.68
C GLU A 911 -39.04 -15.81 -28.74
N ALA A 912 -37.88 -16.37 -28.43
CA ALA A 912 -37.74 -17.57 -27.60
C ALA A 912 -38.28 -17.39 -26.16
N LEU A 913 -38.22 -16.16 -25.62
CA LEU A 913 -38.58 -15.86 -24.23
C LEU A 913 -40.06 -15.46 -24.02
N ARG A 914 -40.90 -15.45 -25.06
CA ARG A 914 -42.33 -15.07 -24.95
C ARG A 914 -43.34 -16.22 -24.87
N ASN A 915 -42.91 -17.48 -24.94
CA ASN A 915 -43.81 -18.64 -25.04
C ASN A 915 -43.57 -19.74 -23.99
N VAL A 916 -43.76 -19.43 -22.71
CA VAL A 916 -43.89 -20.45 -21.64
C VAL A 916 -45.24 -20.30 -20.93
N LYS A 917 -46.21 -21.15 -21.30
CA LYS A 917 -47.50 -21.26 -20.59
C LYS A 917 -47.41 -22.36 -19.54
N VAL A 918 -47.36 -21.98 -18.26
CA VAL A 918 -47.57 -22.92 -17.15
C VAL A 918 -49.03 -23.39 -17.15
N LYS A 919 -49.25 -24.71 -17.16
CA LYS A 919 -50.56 -25.33 -16.91
C LYS A 919 -50.63 -25.79 -15.46
N SER A 920 -51.64 -25.34 -14.73
CA SER A 920 -52.04 -25.92 -13.44
C SER A 920 -53.38 -26.64 -13.60
N SER A 921 -53.46 -27.86 -13.06
CA SER A 921 -54.71 -28.64 -12.92
C SER A 921 -54.94 -28.95 -11.44
N PRO A 922 -56.19 -28.87 -10.93
CA PRO A 922 -56.47 -28.98 -9.51
C PRO A 922 -56.71 -30.42 -9.03
N VAL A 923 -56.61 -30.62 -7.71
CA VAL A 923 -57.18 -31.75 -6.96
C VAL A 923 -57.84 -31.19 -5.68
N ASP A 924 -59.02 -31.70 -5.33
CA ASP A 924 -59.95 -31.15 -4.32
C ASP A 924 -59.99 -31.97 -3.00
N ILE A 925 -60.87 -31.55 -2.07
CA ILE A 925 -61.40 -32.30 -0.90
C ILE A 925 -60.50 -32.25 0.37
N ALA A 926 -60.94 -31.89 1.60
CA ALA A 926 -62.28 -31.54 2.11
C ALA A 926 -62.32 -30.56 3.33
N LYS A 927 -63.39 -29.75 3.36
CA LYS A 927 -64.29 -29.36 4.48
C LYS A 927 -63.77 -29.14 5.92
N ALA A 928 -64.09 -27.96 6.47
CA ALA A 928 -64.17 -27.65 7.91
C ALA A 928 -65.56 -28.02 8.52
N PRO A 929 -65.88 -27.77 9.82
CA PRO A 929 -66.19 -26.39 10.27
C PRO A 929 -65.92 -26.00 11.75
N GLY A 930 -65.68 -24.70 11.97
CA GLY A 930 -66.17 -23.96 13.16
C GLY A 930 -65.18 -23.67 14.31
N LYS A 931 -65.29 -22.55 15.04
CA LYS A 931 -66.21 -21.39 14.88
C LYS A 931 -65.69 -20.19 15.71
N THR A 932 -65.80 -18.96 15.17
CA THR A 932 -66.00 -17.63 15.86
C THR A 932 -65.36 -17.38 17.26
N THR A 933 -64.66 -16.26 17.53
CA THR A 933 -64.97 -14.87 17.11
C THR A 933 -63.73 -13.97 16.88
N LYS A 934 -63.82 -13.12 15.85
CA LYS A 934 -63.26 -11.74 15.78
C LYS A 934 -64.44 -10.75 16.01
N PRO A 935 -64.31 -9.40 16.05
CA PRO A 935 -63.32 -8.54 15.37
C PRO A 935 -62.79 -7.39 16.27
N GLU A 936 -62.26 -6.23 15.85
CA GLU A 936 -62.01 -5.53 14.54
C GLU A 936 -60.74 -4.64 14.76
N GLU A 937 -59.76 -4.53 13.86
CA GLU A 937 -59.52 -3.39 12.91
C GLU A 937 -59.03 -2.05 13.54
N ARG A 938 -58.19 -1.20 12.91
CA ARG A 938 -57.52 -1.22 11.58
C ARG A 938 -56.24 -0.32 11.52
N ASP A 939 -55.32 -0.70 10.63
CA ASP A 939 -54.53 0.09 9.66
C ASP A 939 -53.65 1.34 9.97
N LEU A 940 -52.34 1.15 9.69
CA LEU A 940 -51.50 1.84 8.66
C LEU A 940 -50.89 3.26 8.81
N TYR A 941 -49.56 3.32 8.56
CA TYR A 941 -48.72 4.44 8.06
C TYR A 941 -48.62 5.73 8.94
N SER A 942 -47.62 6.64 8.79
CA SER A 942 -46.57 6.82 7.77
C SER A 942 -45.20 7.30 8.34
N LEU A 943 -44.24 7.59 7.45
CA LEU A 943 -42.86 8.03 7.71
C LEU A 943 -42.69 9.56 7.90
N ASN A 944 -41.48 9.95 8.35
CA ASN A 944 -40.78 11.24 8.18
C ASN A 944 -41.21 12.48 9.00
N GLY A 945 -40.21 13.25 9.45
CA GLY A 945 -40.37 14.63 9.94
C GLY A 945 -39.32 15.05 10.97
N GLY A 946 -38.15 15.54 10.55
CA GLY A 946 -37.01 15.76 11.44
C GLY A 946 -36.88 17.16 12.09
N LYS A 947 -36.02 17.18 13.12
CA LYS A 947 -35.21 18.30 13.65
C LYS A 947 -35.83 19.41 14.53
N THR A 948 -35.22 19.48 15.73
CA THR A 948 -34.73 20.67 16.46
C THR A 948 -35.63 21.51 17.37
N LEU A 949 -34.97 22.02 18.42
CA LEU A 949 -35.32 23.13 19.33
C LEU A 949 -36.32 22.88 20.48
N SER A 950 -35.76 22.34 21.57
CA SER A 950 -35.60 23.02 22.86
C SER A 950 -36.83 23.55 23.64
N THR A 951 -36.96 22.97 24.84
CA THR A 951 -37.22 23.68 26.13
C THR A 951 -38.66 24.06 26.52
N ALA A 952 -39.16 23.25 27.47
CA ALA A 952 -40.03 23.57 28.62
C ALA A 952 -41.42 24.22 28.41
N MET A 953 -42.46 23.58 28.97
CA MET A 953 -43.15 23.95 30.23
C MET A 953 -44.11 22.79 30.59
N GLU A 954 -43.98 22.13 31.74
CA GLU A 954 -44.41 22.53 33.10
C GLU A 954 -45.92 22.35 33.41
N LEU A 955 -46.25 21.20 33.99
CA LEU A 955 -47.12 21.08 35.16
C LEU A 955 -46.31 20.30 36.21
N ALA A 956 -45.57 20.92 37.14
CA ALA A 956 -45.98 21.83 38.21
C ALA A 956 -46.75 21.14 39.34
N SER A 957 -46.00 20.69 40.35
CA SER A 957 -46.46 20.47 41.72
C SER A 957 -45.55 21.29 42.66
N GLN A 958 -46.15 22.21 43.42
CA GLN A 958 -45.49 23.20 44.29
C GLN A 958 -45.27 22.64 45.73
N PRO A 959 -44.76 23.38 46.76
CA PRO A 959 -44.30 24.79 46.83
C PRO A 959 -42.98 25.07 47.61
N SER A 960 -42.68 26.38 47.78
CA SER A 960 -41.70 27.04 48.69
C SER A 960 -40.19 26.90 48.35
N GLN A 961 -39.46 27.95 47.92
CA GLN A 961 -39.12 29.27 48.51
C GLN A 961 -38.04 29.21 49.63
N GLY A 962 -36.89 29.91 49.54
CA GLY A 962 -36.31 30.64 48.39
C GLY A 962 -35.13 31.59 48.71
N LYS A 963 -34.53 32.17 47.64
CA LYS A 963 -33.61 33.34 47.57
C LYS A 963 -32.20 33.31 48.23
N VAL A 964 -31.16 33.26 47.38
CA VAL A 964 -29.89 34.05 47.41
C VAL A 964 -29.27 33.96 45.98
N VAL A 965 -28.55 34.91 45.33
CA VAL A 965 -28.32 36.38 45.39
C VAL A 965 -26.82 36.79 45.36
N GLU A 966 -26.40 37.29 44.18
CA GLU A 966 -25.27 38.20 43.83
C GLU A 966 -23.78 37.94 44.19
N SER A 967 -22.93 38.45 43.27
CA SER A 967 -21.59 39.07 43.45
C SER A 967 -20.30 38.23 43.50
N LYS A 968 -19.51 38.39 42.42
CA LYS A 968 -18.15 38.98 42.31
C LYS A 968 -16.97 38.63 43.26
N GLU A 969 -15.78 38.80 42.64
CA GLU A 969 -14.42 39.02 43.21
C GLU A 969 -13.80 37.80 43.96
N GLN A 970 -12.63 37.24 43.59
CA GLN A 970 -11.28 37.73 43.23
C GLN A 970 -10.34 37.82 44.47
N VAL A 971 -9.01 37.69 44.23
CA VAL A 971 -7.89 37.97 45.17
C VAL A 971 -7.34 36.80 46.04
N SER A 972 -6.60 35.91 45.37
CA SER A 972 -5.17 35.56 45.69
C SER A 972 -4.75 34.77 46.95
N ARG A 973 -3.53 34.18 46.83
CA ARG A 973 -2.61 33.63 47.86
C ARG A 973 -3.08 32.33 48.56
N ALA A 974 -2.37 31.19 48.60
CA ALA A 974 -0.95 30.78 48.51
C ALA A 974 -0.25 30.52 49.87
N ARG A 975 0.62 29.48 49.87
CA ARG A 975 1.33 28.82 51.00
C ARG A 975 0.41 27.83 51.77
N SER A 976 0.67 26.52 51.92
CA SER A 976 1.91 25.72 52.15
C SER A 976 2.49 25.86 53.57
N PRO A 977 3.14 24.81 54.15
CA PRO A 977 2.95 23.35 53.95
C PRO A 977 3.06 22.50 55.25
N GLY A 978 2.90 21.17 55.13
CA GLY A 978 3.33 20.18 56.13
C GLY A 978 2.26 19.78 57.18
N LYS A 979 2.51 18.79 58.05
CA LYS A 979 3.49 17.67 58.06
C LYS A 979 3.12 16.70 59.21
N ASP A 980 3.69 15.49 59.17
CA ASP A 980 3.93 14.57 60.30
C ASP A 980 2.74 13.84 61.01
N ALA A 981 2.91 12.50 61.07
CA ALA A 981 2.76 11.62 62.23
C ALA A 981 1.53 10.66 62.41
N ASP A 982 1.93 9.44 62.81
CA ASP A 982 1.36 8.44 63.72
C ASP A 982 0.22 7.44 63.36
N LEU A 983 0.54 6.18 63.70
CA LEU A 983 -0.30 4.99 63.88
C LEU A 983 -0.85 4.93 65.33
N PRO A 984 -1.90 4.14 65.59
CA PRO A 984 -1.68 2.90 66.36
C PRO A 984 -2.51 1.68 65.89
N GLN A 985 -2.24 0.50 66.48
CA GLN A 985 -2.68 -0.83 66.02
C GLN A 985 -3.89 -1.43 66.76
N SER A 986 -4.63 -2.34 66.11
CA SER A 986 -5.41 -3.45 66.75
C SER A 986 -5.78 -4.55 65.73
N VAL A 987 -6.50 -5.62 66.10
CA VAL A 987 -5.93 -6.90 66.58
C VAL A 987 -6.87 -8.10 66.29
N ALA A 988 -6.39 -9.36 66.45
CA ALA A 988 -7.14 -10.64 66.51
C ALA A 988 -7.81 -11.17 65.21
N LYS A 989 -8.09 -12.48 64.99
CA LYS A 989 -7.53 -13.83 65.35
C LYS A 989 -8.48 -14.89 64.68
N ALA A 990 -8.23 -16.19 64.46
CA ALA A 990 -7.13 -17.13 64.79
C ALA A 990 -7.20 -18.42 63.90
N ALA A 991 -6.23 -19.32 64.12
CA ALA A 991 -6.26 -20.78 63.86
C ALA A 991 -6.13 -21.26 62.39
N LEU A 992 -5.80 -22.51 62.02
CA LEU A 992 -5.08 -23.73 62.55
C LEU A 992 -5.03 -24.72 61.35
N GLU A 993 -4.15 -25.71 61.13
CA GLU A 993 -2.84 -26.22 61.61
C GLU A 993 -2.26 -27.07 60.39
N GLN A 994 -1.31 -28.03 60.32
CA GLN A 994 -0.48 -28.85 61.22
C GLN A 994 1.04 -28.84 60.85
N LEU A 995 1.68 -30.00 60.64
CA LEU A 995 2.94 -30.38 61.32
C LEU A 995 3.62 -31.59 60.61
N PRO A 996 4.91 -31.95 60.85
CA PRO A 996 5.87 -31.49 61.89
C PRO A 996 7.02 -30.59 61.30
N SER A 997 8.22 -30.34 61.88
CA SER A 997 9.03 -31.01 62.93
C SER A 997 9.97 -30.12 63.81
N LYS A 998 11.29 -30.37 63.80
CA LYS A 998 12.21 -30.34 64.98
C LYS A 998 13.72 -30.39 64.56
N THR A 999 14.78 -30.19 65.36
CA THR A 999 15.19 -29.41 66.59
C THR A 999 16.69 -29.72 66.87
N ALA A 1000 17.53 -28.97 67.60
CA ALA A 1000 17.65 -27.53 67.92
C ALA A 1000 18.90 -27.25 68.83
N ALA A 1001 19.44 -26.03 68.79
CA ALA A 1001 20.21 -25.31 69.84
C ALA A 1001 21.68 -25.66 70.23
N SER A 1002 22.33 -24.62 70.80
CA SER A 1002 23.49 -24.58 71.75
C SER A 1002 24.94 -24.32 71.26
N THR A 1003 25.73 -23.72 72.17
CA THR A 1003 27.14 -23.21 72.11
C THR A 1003 28.02 -23.98 73.12
N PRO A 1004 29.39 -24.06 73.04
CA PRO A 1004 30.28 -22.92 73.38
C PRO A 1004 31.77 -22.92 72.83
N SER A 1005 32.55 -21.92 73.29
CA SER A 1005 34.00 -21.89 73.65
C SER A 1005 35.19 -21.99 72.64
N GLU A 1006 36.11 -21.01 72.75
CA GLU A 1006 37.61 -21.07 72.67
C GLU A 1006 38.34 -21.50 71.35
N LYS A 1007 39.58 -21.07 70.99
CA LYS A 1007 40.51 -19.97 71.39
C LYS A 1007 41.66 -19.80 70.34
N VAL A 1008 42.37 -18.65 70.37
CA VAL A 1008 43.74 -18.36 69.82
C VAL A 1008 43.90 -18.39 68.27
N ASP A 1009 44.21 -17.29 67.58
CA ASP A 1009 45.50 -16.53 67.42
C ASP A 1009 46.59 -17.29 66.60
N HIS A 1010 47.45 -16.70 65.75
CA HIS A 1010 47.92 -15.33 65.43
C HIS A 1010 47.99 -15.16 63.88
N ARG A 1011 48.23 -14.03 63.17
CA ARG A 1011 48.40 -12.55 63.34
C ARG A 1011 48.33 -11.91 61.92
N GLY A 1012 48.30 -10.60 61.67
CA GLY A 1012 48.13 -9.44 62.55
C GLY A 1012 48.52 -8.10 61.87
N THR A 1013 47.93 -6.99 62.35
CA THR A 1013 48.34 -5.55 62.17
C THR A 1013 48.32 -4.90 60.76
N ASP A 1014 47.81 -3.68 60.53
CA ASP A 1014 46.99 -2.79 61.40
C ASP A 1014 46.26 -1.62 60.66
N LYS A 1015 45.18 -1.11 61.28
CA LYS A 1015 44.64 0.28 61.33
C LYS A 1015 44.27 1.18 60.10
N GLN A 1016 42.95 1.42 60.00
CA GLN A 1016 42.23 2.72 60.15
C GLN A 1016 42.08 3.81 59.04
N ASN A 1017 40.86 4.36 59.02
CA ASN A 1017 40.24 5.50 58.30
C ASN A 1017 40.46 6.86 59.05
N PRO A 1018 39.93 8.04 58.58
CA PRO A 1018 39.85 8.61 57.22
C PRO A 1018 40.09 10.17 57.17
N SER A 1019 39.95 10.78 55.97
CA SER A 1019 39.50 12.18 55.71
C SER A 1019 40.27 13.42 56.26
N THR A 1020 40.52 14.45 55.42
CA THR A 1020 39.88 15.81 55.47
C THR A 1020 40.54 16.91 54.60
N MET A 1021 39.72 17.67 53.86
CA MET A 1021 39.75 19.14 53.53
C MET A 1021 40.98 19.94 53.00
N LYS A 1022 40.64 21.07 52.35
CA LYS A 1022 41.41 22.28 51.95
C LYS A 1022 42.15 22.21 50.61
N GLU A 1023 41.88 23.11 49.65
CA GLU A 1023 42.21 24.57 49.58
C GLU A 1023 43.73 24.79 49.64
N SER A 1024 44.42 25.52 48.75
CA SER A 1024 44.11 26.34 47.55
C SER A 1024 45.46 26.47 46.76
N GLY A 1025 45.63 26.95 45.51
CA GLY A 1025 44.92 27.89 44.63
C GLY A 1025 45.99 28.72 43.87
N GLY A 1026 45.71 29.18 42.65
CA GLY A 1026 46.67 29.92 41.80
C GLY A 1026 47.76 29.04 41.14
N GLU A 1027 48.48 29.49 40.10
CA GLU A 1027 48.26 30.64 39.20
C GLU A 1027 49.08 30.42 37.90
N ALA A 1028 48.71 31.08 36.79
CA ALA A 1028 49.47 31.05 35.52
C ALA A 1028 50.26 32.37 35.35
N PRO A 1029 51.43 32.38 34.67
CA PRO A 1029 51.41 32.56 33.21
C PRO A 1029 52.59 31.94 32.42
N ALA A 1030 52.55 32.14 31.09
CA ALA A 1030 53.66 31.99 30.13
C ALA A 1030 54.57 33.27 30.14
N PRO A 1031 55.50 33.58 29.18
CA PRO A 1031 55.88 32.89 27.93
C PRO A 1031 57.40 32.90 27.56
N ARG A 1032 57.73 32.51 26.31
CA ARG A 1032 58.59 33.21 25.30
C ARG A 1032 59.80 32.49 24.64
N ASP A 1033 59.94 32.90 23.36
CA ASP A 1033 61.12 33.09 22.50
C ASP A 1033 61.82 31.95 21.71
N GLN A 1034 62.02 32.31 20.43
CA GLN A 1034 62.80 31.72 19.31
C GLN A 1034 64.19 32.42 19.25
N PRO A 1035 65.25 31.93 18.55
CA PRO A 1035 65.24 31.84 17.07
C PRO A 1035 66.21 30.90 16.30
N ARG A 1036 65.80 30.62 15.04
CA ARG A 1036 66.53 30.45 13.77
C ARG A 1036 68.03 30.09 13.72
N GLY A 1037 68.32 29.09 12.89
CA GLY A 1037 69.54 28.94 12.07
C GLY A 1037 69.16 28.27 10.72
N ALA A 1038 69.94 28.47 9.65
CA ALA A 1038 69.64 27.99 8.29
C ALA A 1038 70.90 27.51 7.56
N PHE A 1039 70.77 26.67 6.51
CA PHE A 1039 71.69 26.57 5.37
C PHE A 1039 71.19 25.63 4.25
N ASP A 1040 71.71 25.85 3.04
CA ASP A 1040 71.30 25.33 1.73
C ASP A 1040 72.59 25.19 0.85
N GLU A 1041 72.69 24.52 -0.31
CA GLU A 1041 71.71 23.85 -1.19
C GLU A 1041 72.44 22.79 -2.10
N ALA A 1042 71.68 21.88 -2.74
CA ALA A 1042 72.08 21.03 -3.89
C ALA A 1042 73.21 19.96 -3.69
N ALA A 1043 73.41 18.94 -4.55
CA ALA A 1043 72.84 18.62 -5.87
C ALA A 1043 72.86 17.09 -6.20
N ALA A 1044 72.41 16.72 -7.41
CA ALA A 1044 72.72 15.51 -8.21
C ALA A 1044 71.86 14.20 -8.10
N GLU A 1045 70.77 14.20 -8.89
CA GLU A 1045 70.39 13.20 -9.92
C GLU A 1045 70.56 11.67 -9.73
N SER A 1046 69.44 10.93 -9.83
CA SER A 1046 69.13 10.02 -10.95
C SER A 1046 67.68 9.49 -10.85
N ASN A 1047 67.13 8.89 -11.91
CA ASN A 1047 65.67 8.72 -12.08
C ASN A 1047 65.25 7.32 -12.60
N SER A 1048 63.96 6.97 -12.46
CA SER A 1048 63.26 5.71 -12.82
C SER A 1048 63.60 4.47 -11.94
N GLY A 1049 62.65 3.54 -11.69
CA GLY A 1049 61.23 3.54 -12.05
C GLY A 1049 60.46 2.29 -11.57
N GLN A 1050 59.15 2.27 -11.86
CA GLN A 1050 58.16 1.17 -11.73
C GLN A 1050 58.02 0.44 -10.38
N LYS A 1051 56.89 0.66 -9.70
CA LYS A 1051 56.20 -0.41 -8.95
C LYS A 1051 54.67 -0.29 -8.80
N ASP A 1052 54.03 0.44 -9.71
CA ASP A 1052 52.56 0.54 -9.84
C ASP A 1052 52.20 0.01 -11.24
N ASP A 1053 51.94 -1.30 -11.36
CA ASP A 1053 51.82 -1.97 -12.67
C ASP A 1053 51.07 -3.32 -12.59
N VAL A 1054 49.92 -3.33 -11.88
CA VAL A 1054 49.05 -4.53 -11.76
C VAL A 1054 47.54 -4.18 -11.80
N TYR A 1055 47.16 -3.00 -11.31
CA TYR A 1055 45.75 -2.56 -11.30
C TYR A 1055 45.33 -1.69 -12.50
N GLU A 1056 46.26 -1.04 -13.21
CA GLU A 1056 45.90 -0.27 -14.42
C GLU A 1056 45.69 -1.16 -15.64
N GLU A 1057 46.53 -2.18 -15.86
CA GLU A 1057 46.44 -3.05 -17.04
C GLU A 1057 45.14 -3.91 -17.04
N LEU A 1058 44.58 -4.20 -15.86
CA LEU A 1058 43.32 -4.93 -15.70
C LEU A 1058 42.09 -4.09 -16.11
N ASN A 1059 42.13 -2.76 -15.89
CA ASN A 1059 41.09 -1.84 -16.40
C ASN A 1059 41.30 -1.59 -17.90
N ARG A 1060 42.54 -1.42 -18.35
CA ARG A 1060 42.88 -1.19 -19.76
C ARG A 1060 42.37 -2.30 -20.68
N LEU A 1061 42.43 -3.57 -20.24
CA LEU A 1061 41.91 -4.72 -20.99
C LEU A 1061 40.37 -4.76 -21.09
N VAL A 1062 39.65 -3.97 -20.30
CA VAL A 1062 38.19 -3.77 -20.44
C VAL A 1062 37.89 -2.62 -21.41
N ASP A 1063 38.62 -1.51 -21.32
CA ASP A 1063 38.42 -0.34 -22.19
C ASP A 1063 38.84 -0.59 -23.65
N GLU A 1064 39.86 -1.43 -23.91
CA GLU A 1064 40.25 -1.81 -25.27
C GLU A 1064 39.22 -2.72 -25.99
N ALA A 1065 38.15 -3.16 -25.31
CA ALA A 1065 37.09 -3.97 -25.90
C ALA A 1065 36.01 -3.17 -26.65
N ILE A 1066 35.79 -1.88 -26.33
CA ILE A 1066 34.71 -1.07 -26.93
C ILE A 1066 35.17 0.37 -27.23
N SER A 1067 35.65 0.60 -28.46
CA SER A 1067 35.75 1.95 -29.03
C SER A 1067 35.64 1.96 -30.57
N PRO A 1068 35.25 3.10 -31.20
CA PRO A 1068 34.46 3.05 -32.44
C PRO A 1068 35.21 3.42 -33.73
N PRO A 1069 34.63 3.11 -34.92
CA PRO A 1069 35.05 3.72 -36.18
C PRO A 1069 34.51 5.15 -36.32
N GLU A 1070 35.39 6.12 -36.59
CA GLU A 1070 35.03 7.54 -36.72
C GLU A 1070 34.65 8.00 -38.15
N LYS A 1071 33.82 9.06 -38.19
CA LYS A 1071 33.80 10.17 -39.18
C LYS A 1071 33.59 9.88 -40.68
N ARG A 1072 32.37 10.23 -41.15
CA ARG A 1072 32.10 11.17 -42.27
C ARG A 1072 30.62 11.62 -42.19
N GLN A 1073 30.29 12.78 -41.62
CA GLN A 1073 30.48 14.18 -42.08
C GLN A 1073 29.44 14.63 -43.15
N VAL A 1074 28.89 15.84 -42.96
CA VAL A 1074 28.11 16.71 -43.89
C VAL A 1074 26.56 16.73 -43.75
N ALA A 1075 26.06 17.97 -43.62
CA ALA A 1075 24.71 18.51 -43.93
C ALA A 1075 23.48 18.17 -43.06
N SER A 1076 23.05 19.23 -42.36
CA SER A 1076 21.68 19.55 -41.93
C SER A 1076 20.54 19.21 -42.91
N THR A 1077 19.37 18.84 -42.39
CA THR A 1077 18.13 19.59 -42.69
C THR A 1077 17.07 19.44 -41.59
N LYS A 1078 16.15 20.42 -41.52
CA LYS A 1078 15.06 20.52 -40.55
C LYS A 1078 14.01 19.41 -40.75
N LYS A 1079 13.38 18.95 -39.66
CA LYS A 1079 12.00 19.39 -39.39
C LYS A 1079 11.73 19.46 -37.89
#